data_AF-A0A2D6TSZ3-F1
#
_entry.id   AF-A0A2D6TSZ3-F1
#
_cell.length_a   1.000
_cell.length_b   1.000
_cell.length_c   1.000
_cell.angle_alpha   90.00
_cell.angle_beta   90.00
_cell.angle_gamma   90.00
#
_symmetry.space_group_name_H-M   'P 1'
#
loop_
_entity.id
_entity.type
_entity.pdbx_description
1 polymer ?
#
loop_
_entity_poly.entity_id
_entity_poly.type
_entity_poly.pdbx_seq_one_letter_code
_entity_poly.pdbx_strand_id
1 'polypeptide(L)'
;MTIRKNLTSVLLTGTMLLGGSLIGMNQAEANAWMVKKVSKASQPYCAMIKRYSNDRVLSFAQRDDAEISTAIDFGDKFLDKGRAYSITLSDGSGFSRRFEVKPASSSAVVIKMNRKDPILERIAQKGDLDVNIAGVVSTFNVADLDKGLDQLETCSIGAPTIRSADASSSAAAMADIAPAAGDSVIDTQSSAHTLYSTAANAKIRELETAKKDLEASIKANEVKIANLENQLLSKENVAKTQQNALVNEVTSLKAALEQQSFETSQLKVKLTDRDEKIAFYQSTEGQVSDLQSKLTAAEANLAAAMEQNNALSAQIVSLQSTTAQIGDQAAVIGQLNAQIAQLQQANTSLNQQIAQLRTASANASQNAAIVSQKDMEISNLHSALQSAQSTIASLQQALADSAPAAGDSAEDIANAEHISALGAKLKAVEAEKQSLNMQLSALQREMDTAQRETTDTSKFELTIARLEKALDEANRSLDKAGKENAALYQKMVQTEKELEEVRVTKNDSKNWDVQKATSRYEEAQREIRRLAMHVENSKKQCEIEKAEIEQLLFDPKITEKEQQQKLSALEGKITELNKAQQSCEAQVAELNAEASAMKMAAIQAKEIAQIQPAAGMAAPAVAKAPETVAATKMEDRSIALISVLKDANLEMNTELKNINQPLNVADASFEQGYSWKSGKITGSYERFVVKGGDVASWAGAYNNALSAQCSGDFAVMPSKKNTASISANDTACVNGDFGTTTSIVFTQNGDYLDVYKLSGSIQDMTKLMDSRESIASSVGKSL
;
A
#
# COMPACT_ATOMS: atom_id res chain seq x y z
N MET A 1 50.53 -13.13 36.20
CA MET A 1 49.57 -12.60 37.20
C MET A 1 48.19 -12.85 36.61
N THR A 2 47.50 -13.98 36.81
CA THR A 2 47.12 -14.70 38.03
C THR A 2 46.18 -13.91 38.95
N ILE A 3 45.05 -14.57 39.25
CA ILE A 3 43.98 -14.32 40.26
C ILE A 3 42.80 -13.47 39.74
N ARG A 4 41.68 -14.04 39.22
CA ARG A 4 40.56 -14.85 39.78
C ARG A 4 39.61 -14.14 40.79
N LYS A 5 38.30 -14.25 40.46
CA LYS A 5 37.07 -14.31 41.28
C LYS A 5 36.33 -13.00 41.61
N ASN A 6 35.12 -12.83 41.05
CA ASN A 6 33.85 -13.09 41.74
C ASN A 6 32.65 -12.77 40.82
N LEU A 7 31.88 -13.78 40.42
CA LEU A 7 30.47 -13.61 40.06
C LEU A 7 29.68 -14.75 40.70
N THR A 8 28.93 -14.38 41.74
CA THR A 8 28.14 -15.24 42.61
C THR A 8 26.78 -15.48 41.96
N SER A 9 26.52 -16.75 41.62
CA SER A 9 25.21 -17.28 41.30
C SER A 9 24.77 -18.16 42.49
N VAL A 10 23.63 -17.85 43.11
CA VAL A 10 22.88 -18.66 44.10
C VAL A 10 21.40 -18.22 43.93
N LEU A 11 20.41 -18.96 43.39
CA LEU A 11 19.90 -20.34 43.57
C LEU A 11 19.13 -20.54 44.88
N LEU A 12 17.90 -21.08 44.81
CA LEU A 12 17.19 -21.92 45.80
C LEU A 12 15.83 -22.29 45.15
N THR A 13 15.30 -23.52 45.09
CA THR A 13 15.58 -24.84 45.73
C THR A 13 14.95 -25.90 44.81
N GLY A 14 15.58 -27.03 44.45
CA GLY A 14 16.12 -28.03 45.35
C GLY A 14 17.30 -28.83 44.77
N THR A 15 18.23 -29.09 45.68
CA THR A 15 19.47 -29.88 45.69
C THR A 15 19.70 -30.95 44.61
N MET A 16 20.81 -30.80 43.87
CA MET A 16 21.70 -31.86 43.36
C MET A 16 23.13 -31.30 43.21
N LEU A 17 24.01 -31.67 44.14
CA LEU A 17 25.44 -31.31 44.20
C LEU A 17 26.28 -32.36 43.45
N LEU A 18 26.84 -32.14 42.26
CA LEU A 18 27.99 -32.96 41.81
C LEU A 18 29.10 -32.05 41.31
N GLY A 19 29.92 -31.59 42.27
CA GLY A 19 31.31 -31.22 42.00
C GLY A 19 32.15 -32.49 41.87
N GLY A 20 32.90 -32.57 40.76
CA GLY A 20 33.92 -33.56 40.49
C GLY A 20 34.71 -33.08 39.27
N SER A 21 35.97 -32.73 39.48
CA SER A 21 36.90 -32.18 38.49
C SER A 21 37.05 -33.05 37.26
N LEU A 22 36.96 -32.46 36.07
CA LEU A 22 37.73 -32.86 34.89
C LEU A 22 38.22 -31.58 34.21
N ILE A 23 39.50 -31.26 34.47
CA ILE A 23 40.31 -30.40 33.61
C ILE A 23 40.89 -31.34 32.55
N GLY A 24 40.65 -31.01 31.28
CA GLY A 24 41.34 -31.59 30.12
C GLY A 24 40.52 -32.63 29.37
N MET A 25 39.71 -32.20 28.40
CA MET A 25 39.36 -33.01 27.23
C MET A 25 39.32 -32.09 26.00
N ASN A 26 39.85 -32.62 24.90
CA ASN A 26 40.10 -31.95 23.63
C ASN A 26 38.83 -31.30 23.06
N GLN A 27 39.03 -30.22 22.32
CA GLN A 27 38.04 -29.42 21.59
C GLN A 27 37.26 -30.21 20.49
N ALA A 28 37.43 -31.54 20.43
CA ALA A 28 36.76 -32.45 19.51
C ALA A 28 35.54 -33.19 20.13
N GLU A 29 35.30 -33.09 21.44
CA GLU A 29 34.18 -33.78 22.12
C GLU A 29 32.94 -32.88 22.39
N ALA A 30 32.99 -31.61 21.98
CA ALA A 30 31.95 -30.63 22.31
C ALA A 30 30.59 -30.84 21.59
N ASN A 31 30.48 -31.81 20.67
CA ASN A 31 29.29 -32.02 19.83
C ASN A 31 28.53 -33.34 20.09
N ALA A 32 28.97 -34.15 21.06
CA ALA A 32 28.36 -35.46 21.36
C ALA A 32 27.31 -35.39 22.48
N TRP A 33 26.34 -36.31 22.46
CA TRP A 33 25.40 -36.49 23.57
C TRP A 33 26.11 -37.08 24.79
N MET A 34 25.94 -36.45 25.96
CA MET A 34 26.48 -36.95 27.23
C MET A 34 25.36 -37.43 28.12
N VAL A 35 25.33 -38.72 28.46
CA VAL A 35 24.36 -39.30 29.40
C VAL A 35 24.98 -39.46 30.78
N LYS A 36 24.27 -39.01 31.82
CA LYS A 36 24.70 -39.11 33.21
C LYS A 36 23.54 -39.46 34.13
N LYS A 37 23.78 -40.43 35.03
CA LYS A 37 22.90 -40.69 36.16
C LYS A 37 23.08 -39.62 37.23
N VAL A 38 21.99 -39.03 37.66
CA VAL A 38 21.96 -37.95 38.64
C VAL A 38 21.33 -38.54 39.92
N SER A 39 22.16 -38.79 40.93
CA SER A 39 21.82 -39.66 42.08
C SER A 39 21.56 -38.93 43.42
N LYS A 40 21.60 -37.59 43.42
CA LYS A 40 21.54 -36.73 44.63
C LYS A 40 20.23 -35.94 44.83
N ALA A 41 19.17 -36.25 44.07
CA ALA A 41 17.83 -35.71 44.27
C ALA A 41 16.99 -36.73 45.04
N SER A 42 15.82 -36.29 45.51
CA SER A 42 14.83 -37.14 46.17
C SER A 42 14.42 -38.37 45.34
N GLN A 43 14.58 -38.32 44.02
CA GLN A 43 14.44 -39.45 43.11
C GLN A 43 15.63 -39.45 42.12
N PRO A 44 16.34 -40.58 41.95
CA PRO A 44 17.38 -40.67 40.93
C PRO A 44 16.76 -40.55 39.54
N TYR A 45 17.43 -39.84 38.64
CA TYR A 45 17.02 -39.72 37.25
C TYR A 45 18.25 -39.77 36.35
N CYS A 46 18.05 -40.12 35.09
CA CYS A 46 19.09 -40.02 34.09
C CYS A 46 18.86 -38.77 33.24
N ALA A 47 19.93 -38.08 32.90
CA ALA A 47 19.87 -36.93 32.02
C ALA A 47 20.90 -37.09 30.90
N MET A 48 20.46 -36.79 29.68
CA MET A 48 21.32 -36.63 28.52
C MET A 48 21.38 -35.16 28.14
N ILE A 49 22.57 -34.67 27.83
CA ILE A 49 22.81 -33.25 27.58
C ILE A 49 23.70 -33.12 26.34
N LYS A 50 23.33 -32.20 25.45
CA LYS A 50 24.20 -31.72 24.38
C LYS A 50 24.33 -30.20 24.52
N ARG A 51 25.58 -29.74 24.52
CA ARG A 51 25.92 -28.31 24.59
C ARG A 51 26.28 -27.84 23.19
N TYR A 52 25.90 -26.62 22.87
CA TYR A 52 26.17 -25.99 21.59
C TYR A 52 27.05 -24.76 21.80
N SER A 53 27.55 -24.19 20.71
CA SER A 53 28.14 -22.85 20.74
C SER A 53 27.11 -21.82 21.25
N ASN A 54 27.60 -20.75 21.87
CA ASN A 54 26.80 -19.66 22.47
C ASN A 54 26.00 -20.06 23.73
N ASP A 55 26.55 -20.93 24.58
CA ASP A 55 25.95 -21.36 25.86
C ASP A 55 24.55 -21.98 25.75
N ARG A 56 24.12 -22.36 24.54
CA ARG A 56 22.88 -23.08 24.28
C ARG A 56 23.00 -24.53 24.74
N VAL A 57 21.95 -25.03 25.40
CA VAL A 57 21.93 -26.38 25.95
C VAL A 57 20.60 -27.06 25.64
N LEU A 58 20.67 -28.27 25.10
CA LEU A 58 19.52 -29.15 24.98
C LEU A 58 19.71 -30.34 25.92
N SER A 59 18.70 -30.64 26.72
CA SER A 59 18.76 -31.76 27.63
C SER A 59 17.45 -32.52 27.71
N PHE A 60 17.56 -33.83 27.90
CA PHE A 60 16.44 -34.72 28.16
C PHE A 60 16.71 -35.46 29.46
N ALA A 61 15.72 -35.49 30.34
CA ALA A 61 15.79 -36.18 31.62
C ALA A 61 14.66 -37.20 31.72
N GLN A 62 14.97 -38.40 32.16
CA GLN A 62 14.03 -39.49 32.30
C GLN A 62 14.11 -40.08 33.71
N ARG A 63 12.93 -40.33 34.29
CA ARG A 63 12.74 -41.09 35.53
C ARG A 63 12.19 -42.49 35.20
N ASP A 64 12.07 -43.32 36.23
CA ASP A 64 11.62 -44.72 36.14
C ASP A 64 10.15 -44.89 35.68
N ASP A 65 9.37 -43.80 35.62
CA ASP A 65 7.97 -43.76 35.13
C ASP A 65 7.84 -43.51 33.62
N ALA A 66 8.96 -43.50 32.89
CA ALA A 66 9.04 -43.31 31.45
C ALA A 66 8.59 -41.92 30.92
N GLU A 67 8.34 -40.95 31.80
CA GLU A 67 8.15 -39.55 31.37
C GLU A 67 9.51 -38.91 31.07
N ILE A 68 9.61 -38.25 29.91
CA ILE A 68 10.81 -37.52 29.50
C ILE A 68 10.56 -36.01 29.62
N SER A 69 11.42 -35.33 30.36
CA SER A 69 11.41 -33.87 30.47
C SER A 69 12.52 -33.31 29.59
N THR A 70 12.14 -32.46 28.65
CA THR A 70 13.07 -31.80 27.73
C THR A 70 13.27 -30.36 28.18
N ALA A 71 14.50 -29.99 28.50
CA ALA A 71 14.85 -28.60 28.79
C ALA A 71 15.67 -28.01 27.64
N ILE A 72 15.24 -26.84 27.18
CA ILE A 72 15.85 -26.08 26.10
C ILE A 72 16.34 -24.76 26.71
N ASP A 73 17.65 -24.55 26.74
CA ASP A 73 18.28 -23.30 27.10
C ASP A 73 18.78 -22.60 25.83
N PHE A 74 18.23 -21.42 25.57
CA PHE A 74 18.56 -20.60 24.41
C PHE A 74 19.85 -19.79 24.60
N GLY A 75 20.43 -19.77 25.81
CA GLY A 75 21.61 -18.96 26.16
C GLY A 75 21.26 -17.47 26.35
N ASP A 76 20.41 -16.93 25.47
CA ASP A 76 19.93 -15.55 25.50
C ASP A 76 18.79 -15.33 26.49
N LYS A 77 18.79 -14.17 27.15
CA LYS A 77 17.81 -13.81 28.18
C LYS A 77 16.63 -13.01 27.62
N PHE A 78 15.75 -13.66 26.85
CA PHE A 78 14.59 -13.01 26.21
C PHE A 78 13.22 -13.48 26.74
N LEU A 79 13.19 -14.46 27.65
CA LEU A 79 11.95 -15.04 28.18
C LEU A 79 11.53 -14.37 29.49
N ASP A 80 10.23 -14.11 29.64
CA ASP A 80 9.62 -13.65 30.88
C ASP A 80 9.02 -14.82 31.68
N LYS A 81 9.55 -15.08 32.88
CA LYS A 81 9.06 -16.14 33.78
C LYS A 81 7.59 -15.97 34.19
N GLY A 82 7.07 -14.74 34.17
CA GLY A 82 5.68 -14.44 34.53
C GLY A 82 4.68 -14.83 33.43
N ARG A 83 5.14 -14.98 32.19
CA ARG A 83 4.32 -15.16 31.00
C ARG A 83 4.35 -16.61 30.51
N ALA A 84 3.19 -17.12 30.09
CA ALA A 84 3.10 -18.39 29.37
C ALA A 84 3.40 -18.17 27.88
N TYR A 85 4.10 -19.12 27.27
CA TYR A 85 4.48 -19.09 25.86
C TYR A 85 4.04 -20.37 25.16
N SER A 86 3.49 -20.20 23.96
CA SER A 86 3.36 -21.28 22.99
C SER A 86 4.74 -21.56 22.36
N ILE A 87 5.27 -22.76 22.58
CA ILE A 87 6.50 -23.25 21.94
C ILE A 87 6.14 -24.33 20.91
N THR A 88 6.73 -24.25 19.72
CA THR A 88 6.57 -25.25 18.67
C THR A 88 7.91 -25.95 18.44
N LEU A 89 7.91 -27.28 18.53
CA LEU A 89 9.02 -28.15 18.14
C LEU A 89 8.70 -28.73 16.77
N SER A 90 9.62 -28.65 15.81
CA SER A 90 9.43 -29.23 14.49
C SER A 90 10.69 -29.94 13.99
N ASP A 91 10.48 -30.95 13.15
CA ASP A 91 11.56 -31.60 12.41
C ASP A 91 11.90 -30.85 11.11
N GLY A 92 11.26 -29.71 10.81
CA GLY A 92 11.48 -28.94 9.58
C GLY A 92 10.96 -29.62 8.30
N SER A 93 10.23 -30.74 8.39
CA SER A 93 9.55 -31.43 7.28
C SER A 93 8.06 -31.10 7.17
N GLY A 94 7.58 -30.15 7.99
CA GLY A 94 6.17 -29.81 8.14
C GLY A 94 5.50 -30.47 9.36
N PHE A 95 6.09 -31.53 9.93
CA PHE A 95 5.62 -32.09 11.19
C PHE A 95 6.06 -31.22 12.38
N SER A 96 5.10 -30.84 13.22
CA SER A 96 5.36 -30.03 14.40
C SER A 96 4.47 -30.38 15.58
N ARG A 97 4.96 -30.11 16.80
CA ARG A 97 4.24 -30.25 18.05
C ARG A 97 4.31 -28.95 18.83
N ARG A 98 3.14 -28.45 19.23
CA ARG A 98 3.00 -27.24 20.03
C ARG A 98 2.76 -27.59 21.50
N PHE A 99 3.39 -26.85 22.39
CA PHE A 99 3.24 -26.94 23.84
C PHE A 99 3.02 -25.56 24.43
N GLU A 100 2.26 -25.49 25.52
CA GLU A 100 2.16 -24.29 26.34
C GLU A 100 3.10 -24.45 27.54
N VAL A 101 4.05 -23.52 27.68
CA VAL A 101 5.07 -23.58 28.73
C VAL A 101 5.20 -22.27 29.48
N LYS A 102 5.44 -22.37 30.79
CA LYS A 102 6.02 -21.27 31.56
C LYS A 102 7.55 -21.44 31.60
N PRO A 103 8.34 -20.40 31.27
CA PRO A 103 9.79 -20.49 31.33
C PRO A 103 10.30 -20.84 32.73
N ALA A 104 11.27 -21.74 32.81
CA ALA A 104 11.95 -22.08 34.05
C ALA A 104 12.99 -21.02 34.42
N SER A 105 13.59 -20.37 33.41
CA SER A 105 14.52 -19.25 33.55
C SER A 105 14.17 -18.13 32.55
N SER A 106 14.93 -17.02 32.55
CA SER A 106 14.81 -16.00 31.49
C SER A 106 15.42 -16.45 30.14
N SER A 107 16.05 -17.63 30.10
CA SER A 107 16.69 -18.21 28.91
C SER A 107 16.27 -19.66 28.64
N ALA A 108 15.52 -20.30 29.54
CA ALA A 108 15.25 -21.73 29.48
C ALA A 108 13.78 -22.07 29.72
N VAL A 109 13.31 -23.05 28.96
CA VAL A 109 11.98 -23.66 29.09
C VAL A 109 12.12 -25.16 29.35
N VAL A 110 11.14 -25.73 30.06
CA VAL A 110 11.07 -27.17 30.32
C VAL A 110 9.72 -27.67 29.83
N ILE A 111 9.76 -28.65 28.92
CA ILE A 111 8.60 -29.30 28.33
C ILE A 111 8.54 -30.73 28.87
N LYS A 112 7.39 -31.13 29.38
CA LYS A 112 7.11 -32.54 29.68
C LYS A 112 6.54 -33.20 28.44
N MET A 113 7.12 -34.31 28.03
CA MET A 113 6.65 -35.07 26.87
C MET A 113 6.73 -36.58 27.15
N ASN A 114 6.01 -37.35 26.36
CA ASN A 114 6.09 -38.80 26.42
C ASN A 114 7.35 -39.27 25.68
N ARG A 115 8.03 -40.32 26.15
CA ARG A 115 9.16 -40.94 25.44
C ARG A 115 8.81 -41.35 24.00
N LYS A 116 7.57 -41.80 23.79
CA LYS A 116 7.01 -42.19 22.48
C LYS A 116 6.37 -41.03 21.74
N ASP A 117 6.68 -39.78 22.10
CA ASP A 117 6.15 -38.64 21.36
C ASP A 117 6.68 -38.68 19.91
N PRO A 118 5.82 -38.65 18.88
CA PRO A 118 6.25 -38.75 17.49
C PRO A 118 7.27 -37.69 17.07
N ILE A 119 7.31 -36.53 17.75
CA ILE A 119 8.34 -35.53 17.45
C ILE A 119 9.74 -36.02 17.79
N LEU A 120 9.92 -36.79 18.87
CA LEU A 120 11.22 -37.29 19.30
C LEU A 120 11.79 -38.33 18.33
N GLU A 121 10.94 -39.23 17.85
CA GLU A 121 11.33 -40.23 16.85
C GLU A 121 11.77 -39.57 15.54
N ARG A 122 11.02 -38.56 15.09
CA ARG A 122 11.30 -37.83 13.85
C ARG A 122 12.60 -37.02 13.91
N ILE A 123 12.81 -36.26 14.98
CA ILE A 123 14.05 -35.48 15.13
C ILE A 123 15.26 -36.39 15.36
N ALA A 124 15.08 -37.58 15.96
CA ALA A 124 16.15 -38.57 16.10
C ALA A 124 16.56 -39.15 14.74
N GLN A 125 15.61 -39.38 13.83
CA GLN A 125 15.89 -39.85 12.47
C GLN A 125 16.50 -38.77 11.56
N LYS A 126 16.00 -37.53 11.65
CA LYS A 126 16.44 -36.44 10.76
C LYS A 126 17.74 -35.77 11.22
N GLY A 127 17.97 -35.69 12.53
CA GLY A 127 19.17 -35.11 13.10
C GLY A 127 19.14 -33.59 13.30
N ASP A 128 18.01 -32.91 13.06
CA ASP A 128 17.81 -31.49 13.37
C ASP A 128 16.46 -31.26 14.08
N LEU A 129 16.47 -30.32 15.03
CA LEU A 129 15.31 -29.87 15.79
C LEU A 129 15.16 -28.35 15.66
N ASP A 130 14.04 -27.91 15.08
CA ASP A 130 13.67 -26.50 15.03
C ASP A 130 12.74 -26.17 16.20
N VAL A 131 13.07 -25.08 16.92
CA VAL A 131 12.32 -24.60 18.08
C VAL A 131 11.85 -23.19 17.80
N ASN A 132 10.53 -22.98 17.72
CA ASN A 132 9.92 -21.66 17.58
C ASN A 132 9.23 -21.25 18.88
N ILE A 133 9.70 -20.16 19.50
CA ILE A 133 9.07 -19.56 20.68
C ILE A 133 9.07 -18.04 20.53
N ALA A 134 7.92 -17.40 20.78
CA ALA A 134 7.77 -15.94 20.66
C ALA A 134 8.21 -15.36 19.29
N GLY A 135 8.09 -16.14 18.21
CA GLY A 135 8.51 -15.73 16.87
C GLY A 135 10.01 -15.90 16.59
N VAL A 136 10.79 -16.34 17.57
CA VAL A 136 12.21 -16.66 17.42
C VAL A 136 12.36 -18.13 17.07
N VAL A 137 12.94 -18.43 15.91
CA VAL A 137 13.24 -19.78 15.45
C VAL A 137 14.71 -20.11 15.75
N SER A 138 14.94 -21.18 16.50
CA SER A 138 16.25 -21.69 16.89
C SER A 138 16.41 -23.14 16.44
N THR A 139 17.37 -23.41 15.56
CA THR A 139 17.70 -24.76 15.10
C THR A 139 18.79 -25.38 15.98
N PHE A 140 18.60 -26.64 16.36
CA PHE A 140 19.53 -27.46 17.12
C PHE A 140 19.90 -28.70 16.30
N ASN A 141 21.19 -28.90 16.05
CA ASN A 141 21.65 -30.16 15.46
C ASN A 141 21.62 -31.27 16.51
N VAL A 142 20.78 -32.26 16.29
CA VAL A 142 20.55 -33.41 17.19
C VAL A 142 21.05 -34.72 16.57
N ALA A 143 22.11 -34.68 15.76
CA ALA A 143 22.77 -35.90 15.29
C ALA A 143 23.11 -36.86 16.45
N ASP A 144 22.99 -38.18 16.18
CA ASP A 144 23.14 -39.27 17.14
C ASP A 144 22.18 -39.24 18.35
N LEU A 145 21.05 -38.54 18.22
CA LEU A 145 20.02 -38.45 19.27
C LEU A 145 19.38 -39.81 19.55
N ASP A 146 19.21 -40.66 18.55
CA ASP A 146 18.80 -42.06 18.68
C ASP A 146 19.69 -42.83 19.67
N LYS A 147 21.01 -42.79 19.46
CA LYS A 147 22.00 -43.43 20.35
C LYS A 147 21.98 -42.83 21.74
N GLY A 148 21.85 -41.51 21.85
CA GLY A 148 21.76 -40.80 23.12
C GLY A 148 20.51 -41.20 23.93
N LEU A 149 19.39 -41.37 23.25
CA LEU A 149 18.12 -41.79 23.85
C LEU A 149 18.16 -43.28 24.28
N ASP A 150 18.81 -44.16 23.52
CA ASP A 150 19.04 -45.55 23.92
C ASP A 150 19.95 -45.66 25.16
N GLN A 151 20.99 -44.82 25.22
CA GLN A 151 21.86 -44.70 26.39
C GLN A 151 21.12 -44.13 27.61
N LEU A 152 20.19 -43.18 27.40
CA LEU A 152 19.34 -42.63 28.46
C LEU A 152 18.41 -43.71 29.03
N GLU A 153 17.82 -44.53 28.17
CA GLU A 153 16.97 -45.66 28.56
C GLU A 153 17.76 -46.71 29.32
N THR A 154 18.92 -47.10 28.81
CA THR A 154 19.86 -48.02 29.49
C THR A 154 20.35 -47.46 30.84
N CYS A 155 20.45 -46.13 30.97
CA CYS A 155 20.80 -45.50 32.24
C CYS A 155 19.64 -45.58 33.27
N SER A 156 18.40 -45.44 32.81
CA SER A 156 17.19 -45.50 33.64
C SER A 156 16.86 -46.94 34.09
N ILE A 157 17.10 -47.93 33.23
CA ILE A 157 17.02 -49.34 33.56
C ILE A 157 18.33 -49.74 34.23
N GLY A 158 18.36 -49.83 35.57
CA GLY A 158 19.55 -50.25 36.28
C GLY A 158 20.16 -51.52 35.67
N ALA A 159 21.46 -51.50 35.35
CA ALA A 159 22.18 -52.66 34.84
C ALA A 159 21.88 -53.91 35.69
N PRO A 160 21.67 -55.08 35.08
CA PRO A 160 21.32 -56.28 35.81
C PRO A 160 22.48 -56.64 36.75
N THR A 161 22.21 -56.64 38.05
CA THR A 161 23.06 -57.33 39.01
C THR A 161 23.05 -58.81 38.66
N ILE A 162 24.08 -59.24 37.95
CA ILE A 162 24.55 -60.62 37.92
C ILE A 162 24.86 -60.99 39.37
N ARG A 163 24.02 -61.83 39.98
CA ARG A 163 24.43 -62.71 41.06
C ARG A 163 24.83 -64.03 40.43
N SER A 164 26.14 -64.24 40.30
CA SER A 164 26.70 -65.58 40.26
C SER A 164 26.74 -66.14 41.68
N ALA A 165 26.22 -67.34 41.86
CA ALA A 165 26.74 -68.29 42.83
C ALA A 165 26.51 -69.71 42.29
N ASP A 166 27.62 -70.34 41.94
CA ASP A 166 27.81 -71.75 41.66
C ASP A 166 27.57 -72.64 42.89
N ALA A 167 27.46 -73.94 42.59
CA ALA A 167 27.93 -75.11 43.35
C ALA A 167 26.96 -75.91 44.25
N SER A 168 26.49 -77.03 43.69
CA SER A 168 26.92 -78.42 43.99
C SER A 168 26.43 -79.18 45.26
N SER A 169 25.89 -80.39 44.98
CA SER A 169 26.31 -81.71 45.54
C SER A 169 25.53 -82.43 46.68
N SER A 170 24.97 -83.59 46.30
CA SER A 170 24.95 -84.93 46.98
C SER A 170 24.05 -85.13 48.23
N ALA A 171 23.54 -86.31 48.62
CA ALA A 171 23.85 -87.72 48.31
C ALA A 171 22.71 -88.68 48.76
N ALA A 172 22.64 -89.86 48.09
CA ALA A 172 22.46 -91.24 48.61
C ALA A 172 21.19 -91.66 49.42
N ALA A 173 20.76 -92.93 49.54
CA ALA A 173 20.86 -94.23 48.85
C ALA A 173 20.12 -95.30 49.72
N MET A 174 19.88 -96.49 49.14
CA MET A 174 19.66 -97.83 49.78
C MET A 174 18.22 -98.24 50.22
N ALA A 175 17.76 -99.49 50.14
CA ALA A 175 18.19 -100.76 49.52
C ALA A 175 17.06 -101.85 49.64
N ASP A 176 17.25 -102.95 48.91
CA ASP A 176 16.50 -104.22 48.71
C ASP A 176 16.01 -105.05 49.94
N ILE A 177 15.17 -106.08 49.69
CA ILE A 177 15.42 -107.55 49.86
C ILE A 177 14.13 -108.38 50.09
N ALA A 178 13.94 -109.45 49.31
CA ALA A 178 13.09 -110.65 49.53
C ALA A 178 13.88 -111.77 50.24
N PRO A 179 13.29 -112.82 50.89
CA PRO A 179 13.08 -114.15 50.24
C PRO A 179 11.85 -114.95 50.81
N ALA A 180 11.19 -115.92 50.13
CA ALA A 180 11.48 -117.36 49.86
C ALA A 180 11.64 -118.24 51.14
N ALA A 181 11.19 -119.50 51.33
CA ALA A 181 10.49 -120.56 50.58
C ALA A 181 10.17 -121.75 51.55
N GLY A 182 9.42 -122.78 51.09
CA GLY A 182 9.50 -124.20 51.55
C GLY A 182 8.25 -124.77 52.26
N ASP A 183 7.42 -125.64 51.65
CA ASP A 183 7.49 -127.13 51.52
C ASP A 183 7.55 -127.88 52.88
N SER A 184 6.93 -129.04 53.17
CA SER A 184 6.30 -130.14 52.40
C SER A 184 5.57 -131.08 53.41
N VAL A 185 4.36 -131.63 53.12
CA VAL A 185 4.00 -133.00 52.62
C VAL A 185 4.01 -134.15 53.68
N ILE A 186 3.04 -135.08 53.50
CA ILE A 186 3.02 -136.55 53.79
C ILE A 186 2.36 -136.97 55.13
N ASP A 187 1.55 -138.03 55.26
CA ASP A 187 0.72 -138.92 54.41
C ASP A 187 0.17 -140.02 55.37
N THR A 188 -0.73 -140.86 54.85
CA THR A 188 -0.79 -142.32 55.03
C THR A 188 -1.66 -142.97 56.12
N GLN A 189 -2.74 -143.59 55.61
CA GLN A 189 -3.04 -145.05 55.58
C GLN A 189 -3.53 -145.76 56.86
N SER A 190 -4.74 -146.36 56.81
CA SER A 190 -5.02 -147.80 56.47
C SER A 190 -4.99 -148.68 57.74
N SER A 191 -5.83 -149.66 58.05
CA SER A 191 -6.45 -150.76 57.26
C SER A 191 -7.51 -151.45 58.16
N ALA A 192 -8.60 -152.03 57.62
CA ALA A 192 -8.90 -153.48 57.52
C ALA A 192 -8.90 -154.29 58.86
N HIS A 193 -9.77 -155.27 59.19
CA HIS A 193 -10.56 -156.22 58.39
C HIS A 193 -11.46 -157.10 59.35
N THR A 194 -12.61 -157.57 58.83
CA THR A 194 -13.28 -158.91 59.02
C THR A 194 -13.85 -159.39 60.38
N LEU A 195 -15.19 -159.47 60.57
CA LEU A 195 -16.18 -160.57 60.26
C LEU A 195 -16.27 -161.63 61.42
N TYR A 196 -17.41 -162.08 61.96
CA TYR A 196 -18.73 -162.41 61.40
C TYR A 196 -19.88 -162.38 62.47
N SER A 197 -20.95 -161.61 62.24
CA SER A 197 -22.34 -161.84 62.74
C SER A 197 -23.35 -161.05 61.86
N THR A 198 -23.26 -161.29 60.53
CA THR A 198 -23.19 -160.26 59.47
C THR A 198 -24.42 -160.15 58.53
N ALA A 199 -25.66 -160.10 59.04
CA ALA A 199 -26.80 -159.79 58.15
C ALA A 199 -27.81 -158.80 58.77
N ALA A 200 -28.37 -159.08 59.94
CA ALA A 200 -29.34 -158.18 60.58
C ALA A 200 -28.67 -156.97 61.27
N ASN A 201 -27.57 -157.19 61.99
CA ASN A 201 -26.72 -156.12 62.51
C ASN A 201 -26.02 -155.35 61.38
N ALA A 202 -25.85 -155.95 60.19
CA ALA A 202 -25.27 -155.28 59.04
C ALA A 202 -26.24 -154.24 58.45
N LYS A 203 -27.56 -154.52 58.40
CA LYS A 203 -28.56 -153.56 57.91
C LYS A 203 -28.80 -152.40 58.88
N ILE A 204 -28.82 -152.68 60.18
CA ILE A 204 -28.94 -151.63 61.22
C ILE A 204 -27.68 -150.75 61.21
N ARG A 205 -26.49 -151.36 61.14
CA ARG A 205 -25.26 -150.59 60.96
C ARG A 205 -25.23 -149.83 59.65
N GLU A 206 -25.72 -150.39 58.54
CA GLU A 206 -25.85 -149.68 57.25
C GLU A 206 -26.74 -148.44 57.36
N LEU A 207 -27.88 -148.55 58.06
CA LEU A 207 -28.80 -147.42 58.27
C LEU A 207 -28.26 -146.42 59.28
N GLU A 208 -27.57 -146.86 60.32
CA GLU A 208 -26.87 -145.98 61.27
C GLU A 208 -25.68 -145.28 60.62
N THR A 209 -24.94 -145.95 59.74
CA THR A 209 -23.89 -145.34 58.91
C THR A 209 -24.51 -144.38 57.90
N ALA A 210 -25.59 -144.74 57.22
CA ALA A 210 -26.28 -143.86 56.27
C ALA A 210 -26.84 -142.62 56.97
N LYS A 211 -27.39 -142.75 58.18
CA LYS A 211 -27.83 -141.62 59.00
C LYS A 211 -26.65 -140.74 59.40
N LYS A 212 -25.54 -141.33 59.86
CA LYS A 212 -24.33 -140.60 60.23
C LYS A 212 -23.69 -139.89 59.03
N ASP A 213 -23.71 -140.52 57.86
CA ASP A 213 -23.21 -139.96 56.60
C ASP A 213 -24.12 -138.84 56.10
N LEU A 214 -25.45 -138.97 56.29
CA LEU A 214 -26.41 -137.91 56.00
C LEU A 214 -26.25 -136.74 56.98
N GLU A 215 -26.10 -136.98 58.29
CA GLU A 215 -25.80 -135.94 59.28
C GLU A 215 -24.46 -135.25 59.00
N ALA A 216 -23.44 -136.01 58.58
CA ALA A 216 -22.17 -135.46 58.13
C ALA A 216 -22.33 -134.62 56.85
N SER A 217 -23.15 -135.07 55.90
CA SER A 217 -23.46 -134.34 54.67
C SER A 217 -24.26 -133.06 54.92
N ILE A 218 -25.19 -133.07 55.88
CA ILE A 218 -25.94 -131.89 56.31
C ILE A 218 -24.97 -130.88 56.94
N LYS A 219 -24.12 -131.29 57.88
CA LYS A 219 -23.09 -130.41 58.46
C LYS A 219 -22.13 -129.87 57.41
N ALA A 220 -21.70 -130.70 56.46
CA ALA A 220 -20.85 -130.27 55.36
C ALA A 220 -21.56 -129.22 54.47
N ASN A 221 -22.85 -129.41 54.21
CA ASN A 221 -23.67 -128.46 53.46
C ASN A 221 -23.93 -127.16 54.24
N GLU A 222 -24.15 -127.21 55.55
CA GLU A 222 -24.27 -126.03 56.42
C GLU A 222 -22.99 -125.19 56.39
N VAL A 223 -21.83 -125.84 56.51
CA VAL A 223 -20.52 -125.16 56.36
C VAL A 223 -20.36 -124.56 54.96
N LYS A 224 -20.81 -125.27 53.92
CA LYS A 224 -20.76 -124.77 52.54
C LYS A 224 -21.67 -123.57 52.33
N ILE A 225 -22.88 -123.57 52.90
CA ILE A 225 -23.82 -122.43 52.87
C ILE A 225 -23.22 -121.24 53.58
N ALA A 226 -22.70 -121.42 54.80
CA ALA A 226 -22.04 -120.33 55.55
C ALA A 226 -20.83 -119.75 54.78
N ASN A 227 -20.05 -120.59 54.09
CA ASN A 227 -18.95 -120.12 53.25
C ASN A 227 -19.47 -119.34 52.02
N LEU A 228 -20.54 -119.81 51.36
CA LEU A 228 -21.16 -119.11 50.24
C LEU A 228 -21.80 -117.77 50.65
N GLU A 229 -22.43 -117.70 51.82
CA GLU A 229 -22.97 -116.47 52.39
C GLU A 229 -21.87 -115.45 52.68
N ASN A 230 -20.75 -115.88 53.29
CA ASN A 230 -19.58 -115.03 53.50
C ASN A 230 -18.94 -114.58 52.17
N GLN A 231 -18.90 -115.44 51.16
CA GLN A 231 -18.44 -115.08 49.81
C GLN A 231 -19.37 -114.07 49.12
N LEU A 232 -20.69 -114.19 49.29
CA LEU A 232 -21.66 -113.23 48.77
C LEU A 232 -21.53 -111.88 49.46
N LEU A 233 -21.44 -111.86 50.78
CA LEU A 233 -21.28 -110.63 51.56
C LEU A 233 -19.97 -109.91 51.22
N SER A 234 -18.88 -110.65 51.02
CA SER A 234 -17.61 -110.05 50.60
C SER A 234 -17.69 -109.47 49.18
N LYS A 235 -18.33 -110.16 48.22
CA LYS A 235 -18.57 -109.62 46.87
C LYS A 235 -19.49 -108.41 46.87
N GLU A 236 -20.53 -108.41 47.70
CA GLU A 236 -21.44 -107.27 47.86
C GLU A 236 -20.70 -106.04 48.41
N ASN A 237 -19.85 -106.23 49.43
CA ASN A 237 -19.03 -105.15 49.99
C ASN A 237 -18.03 -104.59 48.96
N VAL A 238 -17.40 -105.44 48.15
CA VAL A 238 -16.51 -105.02 47.05
C VAL A 238 -17.30 -104.22 46.01
N ALA A 239 -18.47 -104.72 45.57
CA ALA A 239 -19.31 -104.02 44.60
C ALA A 239 -19.79 -102.67 45.11
N LYS A 240 -20.17 -102.56 46.40
CA LYS A 240 -20.59 -101.31 47.03
C LYS A 240 -19.42 -100.32 47.16
N THR A 241 -18.22 -100.81 47.46
CA THR A 241 -17.01 -99.98 47.50
C THR A 241 -16.70 -99.43 46.10
N GLN A 242 -16.78 -100.26 45.07
CA GLN A 242 -16.58 -99.85 43.68
C GLN A 242 -17.66 -98.87 43.22
N GLN A 243 -18.92 -99.10 43.58
CA GLN A 243 -20.04 -98.18 43.31
C GLN A 243 -19.80 -96.81 43.94
N ASN A 244 -19.36 -96.75 45.20
CA ASN A 244 -19.04 -95.49 45.87
C ASN A 244 -17.86 -94.77 45.22
N ALA A 245 -16.84 -95.50 44.77
CA ALA A 245 -15.71 -94.93 44.04
C ALA A 245 -16.16 -94.31 42.70
N LEU A 246 -17.00 -95.03 41.93
CA LEU A 246 -17.60 -94.54 40.69
C LEU A 246 -18.48 -93.29 40.92
N VAL A 247 -19.28 -93.27 41.98
CA VAL A 247 -20.11 -92.10 42.33
C VAL A 247 -19.24 -90.88 42.66
N ASN A 248 -18.15 -91.08 43.40
CA ASN A 248 -17.21 -90.01 43.69
C ASN A 248 -16.52 -89.48 42.42
N GLU A 249 -16.11 -90.38 41.53
CA GLU A 249 -15.52 -90.00 40.24
C GLU A 249 -16.50 -89.20 39.37
N VAL A 250 -17.74 -89.68 39.21
CA VAL A 250 -18.80 -88.96 38.46
C VAL A 250 -19.09 -87.59 39.06
N THR A 251 -19.10 -87.48 40.38
CA THR A 251 -19.30 -86.19 41.07
C THR A 251 -18.15 -85.23 40.79
N SER A 252 -16.90 -85.73 40.80
CA SER A 252 -15.71 -84.93 40.50
C SER A 252 -15.67 -84.46 39.03
N LEU A 253 -16.02 -85.34 38.10
CA LEU A 253 -16.08 -85.03 36.67
C LEU A 253 -17.18 -84.02 36.37
N LYS A 254 -18.33 -84.11 37.05
CA LYS A 254 -19.40 -83.13 36.93
C LYS A 254 -18.96 -81.75 37.39
N ALA A 255 -18.27 -81.65 38.53
CA ALA A 255 -17.73 -80.38 39.01
C ALA A 255 -16.68 -79.79 38.05
N ALA A 256 -15.80 -80.62 37.49
CA ALA A 256 -14.83 -80.19 36.48
C ALA A 256 -15.51 -79.67 35.19
N LEU A 257 -16.58 -80.32 34.73
CA LEU A 257 -17.34 -79.89 33.57
C LEU A 257 -18.05 -78.55 33.81
N GLU A 258 -18.62 -78.34 35.00
CA GLU A 258 -19.24 -77.07 35.38
C GLU A 258 -18.20 -75.94 35.45
N GLN A 259 -17.01 -76.21 36.00
CA GLN A 259 -15.90 -75.26 36.00
C GLN A 259 -15.46 -74.92 34.56
N GLN A 260 -15.29 -75.90 33.70
CA GLN A 260 -14.88 -75.69 32.31
C GLN A 260 -15.93 -74.90 31.51
N SER A 261 -17.22 -75.15 31.77
CA SER A 261 -18.33 -74.39 31.19
C SER A 261 -18.30 -72.91 31.60
N PHE A 262 -17.98 -72.65 32.88
CA PHE A 262 -17.80 -71.30 33.40
C PHE A 262 -16.60 -70.58 32.76
N GLU A 263 -15.44 -71.24 32.68
CA GLU A 263 -14.24 -70.70 32.04
C GLU A 263 -14.47 -70.38 30.55
N THR A 264 -15.16 -71.27 29.83
CA THR A 264 -15.55 -71.06 28.43
C THR A 264 -16.47 -69.84 28.28
N SER A 265 -17.41 -69.66 29.21
CA SER A 265 -18.31 -68.51 29.22
C SER A 265 -17.54 -67.21 29.46
N GLN A 266 -16.58 -67.19 30.38
CA GLN A 266 -15.72 -66.02 30.59
C GLN A 266 -14.85 -65.69 29.37
N LEU A 267 -14.28 -66.70 28.71
CA LEU A 267 -13.50 -66.49 27.49
C LEU A 267 -14.34 -65.90 26.38
N LYS A 268 -15.60 -66.33 26.24
CA LYS A 268 -16.54 -65.76 25.26
C LYS A 268 -16.80 -64.27 25.50
N VAL A 269 -16.97 -63.85 26.75
CA VAL A 269 -17.13 -62.42 27.12
C VAL A 269 -15.85 -61.62 26.81
N LYS A 270 -14.66 -62.19 27.06
CA LYS A 270 -13.39 -61.52 26.71
C LYS A 270 -13.20 -61.41 25.20
N LEU A 271 -13.67 -62.40 24.42
CA LEU A 271 -13.63 -62.33 22.96
C LEU A 271 -14.55 -61.22 22.43
N THR A 272 -15.76 -61.08 22.96
CA THR A 272 -16.66 -59.99 22.55
C THR A 272 -16.10 -58.60 22.88
N ASP A 273 -15.48 -58.40 24.06
CA ASP A 273 -14.79 -57.13 24.40
C ASP A 273 -13.61 -56.84 23.44
N ARG A 274 -12.89 -57.88 23.00
CA ARG A 274 -11.82 -57.72 21.99
C ARG A 274 -12.38 -57.37 20.62
N ASP A 275 -13.48 -57.97 20.20
CA ASP A 275 -14.12 -57.68 18.91
C ASP A 275 -14.64 -56.24 18.88
N GLU A 276 -15.23 -55.74 19.98
CA GLU A 276 -15.63 -54.33 20.12
C GLU A 276 -14.43 -53.39 20.02
N LYS A 277 -13.30 -53.72 20.66
CA LYS A 277 -12.05 -52.95 20.55
C LYS A 277 -11.49 -52.96 19.13
N ILE A 278 -11.54 -54.09 18.43
CA ILE A 278 -11.10 -54.18 17.03
C ILE A 278 -11.96 -53.27 16.14
N ALA A 279 -13.29 -53.28 16.31
CA ALA A 279 -14.19 -52.40 15.58
C ALA A 279 -13.89 -50.91 15.85
N PHE A 280 -13.59 -50.55 17.11
CA PHE A 280 -13.18 -49.20 17.47
C PHE A 280 -11.86 -48.79 16.78
N TYR A 281 -10.85 -49.66 16.76
CA TYR A 281 -9.59 -49.38 16.08
C TYR A 281 -9.75 -49.23 14.57
N GLN A 282 -10.55 -50.08 13.93
CA GLN A 282 -10.87 -49.96 12.50
C GLN A 282 -11.57 -48.63 12.18
N SER A 283 -12.49 -48.18 13.03
CA SER A 283 -13.13 -46.87 12.88
C SER A 283 -12.13 -45.72 13.00
N THR A 284 -11.21 -45.80 13.98
CA THR A 284 -10.17 -44.79 14.20
C THR A 284 -9.19 -44.74 13.02
N GLU A 285 -8.81 -45.88 12.46
CA GLU A 285 -7.96 -45.96 11.26
C GLU A 285 -8.62 -45.28 10.06
N GLY A 286 -9.93 -45.45 9.89
CA GLY A 286 -10.71 -44.72 8.88
C GLY A 286 -10.68 -43.20 9.07
N GLN A 287 -10.78 -42.73 10.32
CA GLN A 287 -10.66 -41.29 10.64
C GLN A 287 -9.26 -40.75 10.36
N VAL A 288 -8.21 -41.52 10.68
CA VAL A 288 -6.82 -41.15 10.38
C VAL A 288 -6.60 -41.04 8.87
N SER A 289 -7.13 -41.98 8.09
CA SER A 289 -7.07 -41.95 6.63
C SER A 289 -7.75 -40.71 6.03
N ASP A 290 -8.95 -40.34 6.52
CA ASP A 290 -9.65 -39.12 6.11
C ASP A 290 -8.87 -37.84 6.47
N LEU A 291 -8.34 -37.76 7.69
CA LEU A 291 -7.49 -36.64 8.10
C LEU A 291 -6.23 -36.52 7.25
N GLN A 292 -5.63 -37.65 6.87
CA GLN A 292 -4.44 -37.66 6.02
C GLN A 292 -4.76 -37.19 4.60
N SER A 293 -5.91 -37.58 4.05
CA SER A 293 -6.39 -37.06 2.76
C SER A 293 -6.63 -35.54 2.82
N LYS A 294 -7.25 -35.04 3.89
CA LYS A 294 -7.46 -33.61 4.12
C LYS A 294 -6.15 -32.84 4.28
N LEU A 295 -5.15 -33.42 4.94
CA LEU A 295 -3.83 -32.84 5.08
C LEU A 295 -3.15 -32.67 3.72
N THR A 296 -3.14 -33.72 2.89
CA THR A 296 -2.58 -33.66 1.52
C THR A 296 -3.28 -32.60 0.66
N ALA A 297 -4.61 -32.48 0.77
CA ALA A 297 -5.35 -31.43 0.06
C ALA A 297 -4.99 -30.02 0.56
N ALA A 298 -4.81 -29.84 1.87
CA ALA A 298 -4.39 -28.56 2.44
C ALA A 298 -2.95 -28.18 2.01
N GLU A 299 -2.04 -29.14 1.95
CA GLU A 299 -0.67 -28.95 1.45
C GLU A 299 -0.64 -28.55 -0.03
N ALA A 300 -1.47 -29.17 -0.86
CA ALA A 300 -1.61 -28.79 -2.27
C ALA A 300 -2.16 -27.35 -2.44
N ASN A 301 -3.16 -26.98 -1.64
CA ASN A 301 -3.70 -25.62 -1.63
C ASN A 301 -2.65 -24.59 -1.16
N LEU A 302 -1.83 -24.94 -0.17
CA LEU A 302 -0.74 -24.07 0.30
C LEU A 302 0.31 -23.87 -0.80
N ALA A 303 0.70 -24.93 -1.51
CA ALA A 303 1.65 -24.84 -2.62
C ALA A 303 1.12 -23.92 -3.74
N ALA A 304 -0.16 -24.06 -4.11
CA ALA A 304 -0.80 -23.18 -5.10
C ALA A 304 -0.83 -21.71 -4.64
N ALA A 305 -1.11 -21.45 -3.37
CA ALA A 305 -1.09 -20.10 -2.81
C ALA A 305 0.33 -19.49 -2.81
N MET A 306 1.37 -20.29 -2.55
CA MET A 306 2.76 -19.85 -2.64
C MET A 306 3.16 -19.50 -4.08
N GLU A 307 2.73 -20.29 -5.06
CA GLU A 307 2.95 -20.00 -6.48
C GLU A 307 2.28 -18.69 -6.89
N GLN A 308 1.03 -18.46 -6.45
CA GLN A 308 0.32 -17.21 -6.68
C GLN A 308 1.03 -16.00 -6.04
N ASN A 309 1.56 -16.15 -4.82
CA ASN A 309 2.33 -15.08 -4.17
C ASN A 309 3.64 -14.75 -4.90
N ASN A 310 4.31 -15.76 -5.46
CA ASN A 310 5.51 -15.55 -6.28
C ASN A 310 5.16 -14.82 -7.58
N ALA A 311 4.05 -15.17 -8.23
CA ALA A 311 3.56 -14.48 -9.42
C ALA A 311 3.18 -13.02 -9.14
N LEU A 312 2.48 -12.76 -8.03
CA LEU A 312 2.16 -11.40 -7.59
C LEU A 312 3.42 -10.59 -7.27
N SER A 313 4.41 -11.20 -6.62
CA SER A 313 5.70 -10.55 -6.34
C SER A 313 6.44 -10.15 -7.63
N ALA A 314 6.43 -11.01 -8.65
CA ALA A 314 6.99 -10.68 -9.96
C ALA A 314 6.23 -9.53 -10.66
N GLN A 315 4.90 -9.48 -10.54
CA GLN A 315 4.10 -8.35 -11.04
C GLN A 315 4.43 -7.05 -10.34
N ILE A 316 4.63 -7.06 -9.01
CA ILE A 316 5.04 -5.87 -8.24
C ILE A 316 6.37 -5.32 -8.77
N VAL A 317 7.36 -6.18 -9.02
CA VAL A 317 8.66 -5.77 -9.57
C VAL A 317 8.51 -5.14 -10.97
N SER A 318 7.66 -5.72 -11.82
CA SER A 318 7.36 -5.16 -13.14
C SER A 318 6.72 -3.78 -13.04
N LEU A 319 5.73 -3.60 -12.15
CA LEU A 319 5.05 -2.32 -11.95
C LEU A 319 5.99 -1.25 -11.38
N GLN A 320 6.91 -1.63 -10.49
CA GLN A 320 7.96 -0.73 -9.99
C GLN A 320 8.87 -0.25 -11.12
N SER A 321 9.27 -1.14 -12.04
CA SER A 321 10.07 -0.77 -13.22
C SER A 321 9.32 0.21 -14.13
N THR A 322 8.03 -0.03 -14.40
CA THR A 322 7.21 0.89 -15.20
C THR A 322 7.06 2.25 -14.49
N THR A 323 6.90 2.26 -13.17
CA THR A 323 6.81 3.50 -12.40
C THR A 323 8.10 4.31 -12.48
N ALA A 324 9.26 3.66 -12.45
CA ALA A 324 10.56 4.32 -12.65
C ALA A 324 10.67 4.93 -14.05
N GLN A 325 10.25 4.20 -15.10
CA GLN A 325 10.23 4.73 -16.47
C GLN A 325 9.31 5.94 -16.63
N ILE A 326 8.14 5.94 -15.98
CA ILE A 326 7.24 7.11 -15.97
C ILE A 326 7.91 8.29 -15.27
N GLY A 327 8.65 8.06 -14.19
CA GLY A 327 9.45 9.08 -13.51
C GLY A 327 10.50 9.71 -14.44
N ASP A 328 11.23 8.89 -15.19
CA ASP A 328 12.22 9.36 -16.18
C ASP A 328 11.55 10.17 -17.29
N GLN A 329 10.39 9.72 -17.79
CA GLN A 329 9.60 10.45 -18.79
C GLN A 329 9.09 11.80 -18.26
N ALA A 330 8.64 11.87 -17.01
CA ALA A 330 8.20 13.11 -16.38
C ALA A 330 9.35 14.13 -16.28
N ALA A 331 10.57 13.67 -15.99
CA ALA A 331 11.75 14.52 -15.98
C ALA A 331 12.06 15.09 -17.38
N VAL A 332 11.94 14.28 -18.44
CA VAL A 332 12.09 14.73 -19.84
C VAL A 332 11.02 15.76 -20.21
N ILE A 333 9.76 15.54 -19.81
CA ILE A 333 8.68 16.52 -20.03
C ILE A 333 8.98 17.84 -19.31
N GLY A 334 9.51 17.78 -18.07
CA GLY A 334 9.95 18.97 -17.34
C GLY A 334 11.03 19.76 -18.08
N GLN A 335 12.03 19.08 -18.66
CA GLN A 335 13.08 19.71 -19.47
C GLN A 335 12.52 20.35 -20.75
N LEU A 336 11.62 19.66 -21.45
CA LEU A 336 10.96 20.19 -22.66
C LEU A 336 10.13 21.43 -22.34
N ASN A 337 9.36 21.43 -21.24
CA ASN A 337 8.58 22.60 -20.82
C ASN A 337 9.47 23.79 -20.48
N ALA A 338 10.63 23.57 -19.84
CA ALA A 338 11.60 24.63 -19.58
C ALA A 338 12.18 25.21 -20.87
N GLN A 339 12.49 24.37 -21.87
CA GLN A 339 12.92 24.84 -23.20
C GLN A 339 11.83 25.63 -23.92
N ILE A 340 10.57 25.19 -23.86
CA ILE A 340 9.44 25.93 -24.44
C ILE A 340 9.31 27.32 -23.81
N ALA A 341 9.41 27.43 -22.49
CA ALA A 341 9.36 28.71 -21.79
C ALA A 341 10.50 29.64 -22.23
N GLN A 342 11.72 29.11 -22.37
CA GLN A 342 12.87 29.87 -22.89
C GLN A 342 12.65 30.37 -24.32
N LEU A 343 12.14 29.51 -25.21
CA LEU A 343 11.84 29.87 -26.60
C LEU A 343 10.73 30.93 -26.70
N GLN A 344 9.71 30.85 -25.85
CA GLN A 344 8.65 31.87 -25.77
C GLN A 344 9.21 33.23 -25.31
N GLN A 345 10.11 33.23 -24.32
CA GLN A 345 10.80 34.45 -23.88
C GLN A 345 11.71 35.03 -24.98
N ALA A 346 12.42 34.19 -25.72
CA ALA A 346 13.22 34.62 -26.86
C ALA A 346 12.36 35.25 -27.97
N ASN A 347 11.20 34.65 -28.29
CA ASN A 347 10.27 35.20 -29.28
C ASN A 347 9.66 36.55 -28.87
N THR A 348 9.31 36.72 -27.60
CA THR A 348 8.81 38.01 -27.10
C THR A 348 9.88 39.10 -27.19
N SER A 349 11.14 38.79 -26.85
CA SER A 349 12.28 39.71 -27.03
C SER A 349 12.52 40.06 -28.49
N LEU A 350 12.52 39.06 -29.39
CA LEU A 350 12.70 39.28 -30.83
C LEU A 350 11.57 40.15 -31.41
N ASN A 351 10.32 39.91 -31.01
CA ASN A 351 9.18 40.72 -31.47
C ASN A 351 9.29 42.18 -30.99
N GLN A 352 9.78 42.43 -29.78
CA GLN A 352 10.06 43.79 -29.31
C GLN A 352 11.16 44.46 -30.14
N GLN A 353 12.23 43.74 -30.48
CA GLN A 353 13.30 44.26 -31.35
C GLN A 353 12.78 44.58 -32.75
N ILE A 354 11.95 43.71 -33.34
CA ILE A 354 11.32 43.97 -34.64
C ILE A 354 10.45 45.23 -34.60
N ALA A 355 9.66 45.43 -33.52
CA ALA A 355 8.84 46.62 -33.37
C ALA A 355 9.71 47.91 -33.31
N GLN A 356 10.79 47.89 -32.53
CA GLN A 356 11.73 49.00 -32.44
C GLN A 356 12.37 49.33 -33.80
N LEU A 357 12.77 48.30 -34.55
CA LEU A 357 13.37 48.47 -35.89
C LEU A 357 12.38 49.04 -36.90
N ARG A 358 11.11 48.63 -36.84
CA ARG A 358 10.06 49.21 -37.68
C ARG A 358 9.87 50.71 -37.40
N THR A 359 9.86 51.11 -36.13
CA THR A 359 9.79 52.53 -35.77
C THR A 359 11.01 53.31 -36.25
N ALA A 360 12.21 52.76 -36.10
CA ALA A 360 13.44 53.39 -36.58
C ALA A 360 13.45 53.58 -38.12
N SER A 361 13.01 52.56 -38.87
CA SER A 361 12.89 52.63 -40.33
C SER A 361 11.87 53.69 -40.79
N ALA A 362 10.71 53.77 -40.12
CA ALA A 362 9.71 54.80 -40.41
C ALA A 362 10.26 56.22 -40.22
N ASN A 363 10.99 56.45 -39.11
CA ASN A 363 11.64 57.74 -38.85
C ASN A 363 12.72 58.06 -39.90
N ALA A 364 13.51 57.06 -40.31
CA ALA A 364 14.53 57.25 -41.35
C ALA A 364 13.92 57.63 -42.70
N SER A 365 12.80 57.01 -43.10
CA SER A 365 12.07 57.37 -44.32
C SER A 365 11.51 58.79 -44.27
N GLN A 366 10.97 59.21 -43.12
CA GLN A 366 10.49 60.57 -42.91
C GLN A 366 11.64 61.58 -43.00
N ASN A 367 12.79 61.29 -42.39
CA ASN A 367 13.98 62.14 -42.48
C ASN A 367 14.51 62.25 -43.91
N ALA A 368 14.52 61.16 -44.68
CA ALA A 368 14.92 61.19 -46.09
C ALA A 368 14.00 62.09 -46.95
N ALA A 369 12.69 62.09 -46.68
CA ALA A 369 11.75 62.97 -47.36
C ALA A 369 11.98 64.45 -47.00
N ILE A 370 12.28 64.74 -45.73
CA ILE A 370 12.64 66.10 -45.28
C ILE A 370 13.92 66.59 -45.97
N VAL A 371 14.96 65.75 -46.05
CA VAL A 371 16.22 66.10 -46.74
C VAL A 371 15.95 66.39 -48.22
N SER A 372 15.19 65.55 -48.91
CA SER A 372 14.85 65.79 -50.33
C SER A 372 14.06 67.10 -50.54
N GLN A 373 13.15 67.45 -49.62
CA GLN A 373 12.43 68.72 -49.67
C GLN A 373 13.38 69.91 -49.47
N LYS A 374 14.32 69.79 -48.52
CA LYS A 374 15.31 70.83 -48.23
C LYS A 374 16.32 71.02 -49.36
N ASP A 375 16.70 69.95 -50.06
CA ASP A 375 17.54 70.02 -51.27
C ASP A 375 16.87 70.80 -52.41
N MET A 376 15.56 70.59 -52.62
CA MET A 376 14.80 71.37 -53.61
C MET A 376 14.74 72.86 -53.22
N GLU A 377 14.56 73.17 -51.93
CA GLU A 377 14.55 74.53 -51.40
C GLU A 377 15.90 75.24 -51.61
N ILE A 378 17.01 74.54 -51.36
CA ILE A 378 18.37 75.04 -51.60
C ILE A 378 18.63 75.28 -53.09
N SER A 379 18.21 74.36 -53.98
CA SER A 379 18.36 74.52 -55.43
C SER A 379 17.61 75.76 -55.96
N ASN A 380 16.40 75.99 -55.45
CA ASN A 380 15.60 77.16 -55.79
C ASN A 380 16.26 78.47 -55.31
N LEU A 381 16.76 78.48 -54.07
CA LEU A 381 17.49 79.63 -53.52
C LEU A 381 18.79 79.91 -54.29
N HIS A 382 19.52 78.87 -54.72
CA HIS A 382 20.70 79.01 -55.56
C HIS A 382 20.37 79.69 -56.90
N SER A 383 19.28 79.27 -57.54
CA SER A 383 18.81 79.85 -58.80
C SER A 383 18.40 81.31 -58.64
N ALA A 384 17.71 81.65 -57.55
CA ALA A 384 17.35 83.02 -57.21
C ALA A 384 18.58 83.90 -56.96
N LEU A 385 19.58 83.39 -56.23
CA LEU A 385 20.84 84.09 -55.99
C LEU A 385 21.59 84.38 -57.31
N GLN A 386 21.63 83.41 -58.22
CA GLN A 386 22.26 83.56 -59.53
C GLN A 386 21.54 84.62 -60.40
N SER A 387 20.21 84.67 -60.36
CA SER A 387 19.41 85.72 -61.01
C SER A 387 19.63 87.10 -60.39
N ALA A 388 19.77 87.19 -59.07
CA ALA A 388 20.09 88.44 -58.40
C ALA A 388 21.50 88.93 -58.77
N GLN A 389 22.49 88.03 -58.85
CA GLN A 389 23.85 88.35 -59.31
C GLN A 389 23.89 88.85 -60.75
N SER A 390 23.15 88.26 -61.68
CA SER A 390 23.08 88.75 -63.06
C SER A 390 22.42 90.13 -63.15
N THR A 391 21.41 90.39 -62.32
CA THR A 391 20.75 91.69 -62.22
C THR A 391 21.66 92.76 -61.62
N ILE A 392 22.44 92.42 -60.59
CA ILE A 392 23.48 93.30 -60.03
C ILE A 392 24.51 93.64 -61.11
N ALA A 393 24.98 92.66 -61.87
CA ALA A 393 25.96 92.88 -62.94
C ALA A 393 25.41 93.79 -64.06
N SER A 394 24.14 93.62 -64.46
CA SER A 394 23.51 94.47 -65.47
C SER A 394 23.26 95.89 -64.97
N LEU A 395 22.86 96.07 -63.70
CA LEU A 395 22.72 97.38 -63.08
C LEU A 395 24.08 98.08 -62.89
N GLN A 396 25.14 97.35 -62.54
CA GLN A 396 26.51 97.88 -62.47
C GLN A 396 27.01 98.33 -63.83
N GLN A 397 26.75 97.55 -64.89
CA GLN A 397 27.10 97.93 -66.26
C GLN A 397 26.31 99.17 -66.71
N ALA A 398 25.00 99.21 -66.46
CA ALA A 398 24.18 100.38 -66.77
C ALA A 398 24.64 101.63 -66.00
N LEU A 399 25.08 101.48 -64.74
CA LEU A 399 25.65 102.57 -63.95
C LEU A 399 26.99 103.06 -64.53
N ALA A 400 27.83 102.15 -65.05
CA ALA A 400 29.10 102.48 -65.68
C ALA A 400 28.90 103.17 -67.06
N ASP A 401 27.95 102.71 -67.85
CA ASP A 401 27.59 103.30 -69.16
C ASP A 401 26.94 104.69 -69.01
N SER A 402 26.35 104.96 -67.84
CA SER A 402 25.74 106.26 -67.49
C SER A 402 26.73 107.27 -66.87
N ALA A 403 27.99 106.89 -66.64
CA ALA A 403 28.96 107.77 -65.98
C ALA A 403 29.44 108.87 -66.95
N PRO A 404 29.21 110.17 -66.67
CA PRO A 404 29.53 111.23 -67.60
C PRO A 404 31.05 111.48 -67.70
N ALA A 405 31.55 111.65 -68.93
CA ALA A 405 32.81 112.36 -69.16
C ALA A 405 32.53 113.86 -68.90
N ALA A 406 33.19 114.44 -67.90
CA ALA A 406 32.88 115.77 -67.36
C ALA A 406 32.70 116.89 -68.42
N GLY A 407 31.54 117.55 -68.42
CA GLY A 407 31.29 118.83 -69.11
C GLY A 407 29.89 119.41 -68.83
N ASP A 408 29.82 120.65 -68.29
CA ASP A 408 28.63 121.34 -67.74
C ASP A 408 27.43 121.53 -68.70
N SER A 409 26.42 120.66 -68.68
CA SER A 409 25.13 120.87 -69.39
C SER A 409 23.90 120.39 -68.60
N ALA A 410 22.70 120.91 -68.94
CA ALA A 410 21.44 120.60 -68.25
C ALA A 410 20.97 119.12 -68.42
N GLU A 411 21.55 118.37 -69.36
CA GLU A 411 21.40 116.90 -69.45
C GLU A 411 22.05 116.17 -68.26
N ASP A 412 23.01 116.79 -67.57
CA ASP A 412 23.75 116.18 -66.45
C ASP A 412 22.90 116.07 -65.17
N ILE A 413 21.90 116.93 -64.97
CA ILE A 413 21.02 116.88 -63.78
C ILE A 413 20.02 115.73 -63.90
N ALA A 414 19.47 115.48 -65.09
CA ALA A 414 18.61 114.32 -65.35
C ALA A 414 19.39 113.00 -65.28
N ASN A 415 20.65 113.00 -65.75
CA ASN A 415 21.55 111.87 -65.58
C ASN A 415 21.92 111.63 -64.11
N ALA A 416 22.11 112.67 -63.30
CA ALA A 416 22.42 112.54 -61.87
C ALA A 416 21.26 111.91 -61.05
N GLU A 417 20.00 112.28 -61.32
CA GLU A 417 18.84 111.63 -60.69
C GLU A 417 18.70 110.16 -61.10
N HIS A 418 18.92 109.85 -62.38
CA HIS A 418 18.88 108.47 -62.89
C HIS A 418 20.00 107.59 -62.29
N ILE A 419 21.22 108.12 -62.17
CA ILE A 419 22.36 107.45 -61.50
C ILE A 419 22.06 107.20 -60.02
N SER A 420 21.44 108.16 -59.32
CA SER A 420 21.04 108.01 -57.92
C SER A 420 19.96 106.92 -57.75
N ALA A 421 18.95 106.89 -58.63
CA ALA A 421 17.91 105.87 -58.63
C ALA A 421 18.45 104.46 -58.95
N LEU A 422 19.38 104.35 -59.90
CA LEU A 422 20.10 103.11 -60.19
C LEU A 422 20.97 102.66 -59.01
N GLY A 423 21.67 103.58 -58.34
CA GLY A 423 22.46 103.31 -57.15
C GLY A 423 21.61 102.84 -55.95
N ALA A 424 20.41 103.39 -55.79
CA ALA A 424 19.46 102.94 -54.77
C ALA A 424 18.93 101.52 -55.04
N LYS A 425 18.58 101.22 -56.30
CA LYS A 425 18.19 99.87 -56.73
C LYS A 425 19.31 98.85 -56.52
N LEU A 426 20.55 99.21 -56.85
CA LEU A 426 21.71 98.35 -56.64
C LEU A 426 21.89 98.00 -55.15
N LYS A 427 21.82 98.99 -54.25
CA LYS A 427 21.90 98.76 -52.80
C LYS A 427 20.78 97.86 -52.28
N ALA A 428 19.56 98.01 -52.79
CA ALA A 428 18.43 97.17 -52.41
C ALA A 428 18.65 95.70 -52.83
N VAL A 429 19.10 95.46 -54.06
CA VAL A 429 19.38 94.10 -54.56
C VAL A 429 20.61 93.48 -53.87
N GLU A 430 21.63 94.28 -53.53
CA GLU A 430 22.80 93.79 -52.77
C GLU A 430 22.42 93.37 -51.35
N ALA A 431 21.48 94.08 -50.70
CA ALA A 431 20.93 93.71 -49.40
C ALA A 431 20.09 92.42 -49.48
N GLU A 432 19.29 92.26 -50.53
CA GLU A 432 18.51 91.04 -50.78
C GLU A 432 19.42 89.82 -51.01
N LYS A 433 20.52 89.98 -51.76
CA LYS A 433 21.55 88.95 -51.94
C LYS A 433 22.23 88.55 -50.63
N GLN A 434 22.54 89.51 -49.75
CA GLN A 434 23.09 89.19 -48.43
C GLN A 434 22.09 88.41 -47.56
N SER A 435 20.81 88.78 -47.60
CA SER A 435 19.74 88.06 -46.91
C SER A 435 19.58 86.62 -47.43
N LEU A 436 19.54 86.43 -48.75
CA LEU A 436 19.48 85.11 -49.38
C LEU A 436 20.69 84.24 -49.02
N ASN A 437 21.89 84.82 -48.99
CA ASN A 437 23.10 84.09 -48.63
C ASN A 437 23.11 83.66 -47.16
N MET A 438 22.56 84.47 -46.24
CA MET A 438 22.37 84.08 -44.84
C MET A 438 21.38 82.92 -44.72
N GLN A 439 20.24 82.97 -45.41
CA GLN A 439 19.26 81.88 -45.41
C GLN A 439 19.83 80.58 -45.95
N LEU A 440 20.62 80.65 -47.03
CA LEU A 440 21.28 79.49 -47.64
C LEU A 440 22.30 78.86 -46.67
N SER A 441 23.07 79.68 -45.95
CA SER A 441 24.01 79.19 -44.93
C SER A 441 23.34 78.54 -43.72
N ALA A 442 22.13 79.00 -43.34
CA ALA A 442 21.35 78.41 -42.26
C ALA A 442 20.77 77.06 -42.67
N LEU A 443 20.15 76.98 -43.86
CA LEU A 443 19.63 75.72 -44.41
C LEU A 443 20.73 74.68 -44.63
N GLN A 444 21.92 75.10 -45.08
CA GLN A 444 23.06 74.21 -45.26
C GLN A 444 23.48 73.53 -43.94
N ARG A 445 23.47 74.27 -42.82
CA ARG A 445 23.78 73.72 -41.50
C ARG A 445 22.71 72.76 -41.00
N GLU A 446 21.43 73.06 -41.24
CA GLU A 446 20.33 72.14 -40.91
C GLU A 446 20.43 70.84 -41.72
N MET A 447 20.79 70.93 -43.01
CA MET A 447 21.01 69.77 -43.87
C MET A 447 22.21 68.92 -43.40
N ASP A 448 23.34 69.54 -43.06
CA ASP A 448 24.50 68.83 -42.49
C ASP A 448 24.18 68.09 -41.18
N THR A 449 23.20 68.60 -40.42
CA THR A 449 22.74 67.97 -39.18
C THR A 449 21.85 66.76 -39.48
N ALA A 450 20.91 66.89 -40.41
CA ALA A 450 20.04 65.79 -40.87
C ALA A 450 20.82 64.66 -41.59
N GLN A 451 21.88 65.00 -42.33
CA GLN A 451 22.77 64.05 -43.04
C GLN A 451 23.57 63.16 -42.06
N ARG A 452 23.92 63.70 -40.88
CA ARG A 452 24.61 62.95 -39.82
C ARG A 452 23.68 61.96 -39.11
N GLU A 453 22.41 62.31 -38.95
CA GLU A 453 21.40 61.39 -38.39
C GLU A 453 21.06 60.24 -39.35
N THR A 454 21.20 60.44 -40.67
CA THR A 454 20.97 59.40 -41.69
C THR A 454 22.14 58.42 -41.86
N THR A 455 23.36 58.75 -41.40
CA THR A 455 24.50 57.83 -41.48
C THR A 455 24.47 56.72 -40.42
N ASP A 456 23.74 56.92 -39.31
CA ASP A 456 23.45 55.89 -38.31
C ASP A 456 22.50 54.78 -38.84
N THR A 457 21.81 55.02 -39.96
CA THR A 457 20.94 54.03 -40.62
C THR A 457 21.71 52.80 -41.13
N SER A 458 23.00 52.93 -41.47
CA SER A 458 23.85 51.79 -41.89
C SER A 458 24.13 50.79 -40.75
N LYS A 459 24.15 51.26 -39.48
CA LYS A 459 24.20 50.37 -38.32
C LYS A 459 22.90 49.60 -38.13
N PHE A 460 21.77 50.21 -38.49
CA PHE A 460 20.46 49.57 -38.43
C PHE A 460 20.32 48.46 -39.48
N GLU A 461 20.79 48.64 -40.72
CA GLU A 461 20.82 47.58 -41.74
C GLU A 461 21.68 46.37 -41.31
N LEU A 462 22.85 46.61 -40.72
CA LEU A 462 23.70 45.55 -40.14
C LEU A 462 23.03 44.79 -38.98
N THR A 463 22.10 45.45 -38.27
CA THR A 463 21.35 44.84 -37.17
C THR A 463 20.19 44.00 -37.71
N ILE A 464 19.50 44.47 -38.76
CA ILE A 464 18.47 43.70 -39.48
C ILE A 464 19.07 42.40 -40.06
N ALA A 465 20.22 42.49 -40.72
CA ALA A 465 20.89 41.29 -41.28
C ALA A 465 21.31 40.27 -40.20
N ARG A 466 21.65 40.72 -38.98
CA ARG A 466 21.92 39.81 -37.85
C ARG A 466 20.65 39.13 -37.34
N LEU A 467 19.54 39.85 -37.30
CA LEU A 467 18.27 39.33 -36.81
C LEU A 467 17.62 38.34 -37.78
N GLU A 468 17.71 38.60 -39.08
CA GLU A 468 17.30 37.63 -40.11
C GLU A 468 18.09 36.33 -39.99
N LYS A 469 19.42 36.42 -39.78
CA LYS A 469 20.25 35.24 -39.55
C LYS A 469 19.86 34.48 -38.28
N ALA A 470 19.57 35.19 -37.18
CA ALA A 470 19.13 34.57 -35.93
C ALA A 470 17.77 33.87 -36.07
N LEU A 471 16.85 34.44 -36.86
CA LEU A 471 15.55 33.85 -37.17
C LEU A 471 15.70 32.54 -37.97
N ASP A 472 16.60 32.51 -38.96
CA ASP A 472 16.91 31.29 -39.72
C ASP A 472 17.52 30.20 -38.84
N GLU A 473 18.42 30.57 -37.92
CA GLU A 473 19.03 29.65 -36.95
C GLU A 473 17.96 29.04 -36.01
N ALA A 474 17.01 29.87 -35.53
CA ALA A 474 15.91 29.42 -34.69
C ALA A 474 14.95 28.47 -35.43
N ASN A 475 14.60 28.78 -36.68
CA ASN A 475 13.78 27.90 -37.51
C ASN A 475 14.43 26.53 -37.78
N ARG A 476 15.76 26.49 -37.96
CA ARG A 476 16.51 25.22 -38.06
C ARG A 476 16.48 24.41 -36.77
N SER A 477 16.55 25.07 -35.62
CA SER A 477 16.43 24.41 -34.32
C SER A 477 15.04 23.80 -34.12
N LEU A 478 13.99 24.48 -34.56
CA LEU A 478 12.60 23.99 -34.51
C LEU A 478 12.42 22.74 -35.39
N ASP A 479 12.95 22.75 -36.62
CA ASP A 479 12.91 21.59 -37.53
C ASP A 479 13.67 20.39 -36.95
N LYS A 480 14.82 20.63 -36.31
CA LYS A 480 15.59 19.57 -35.62
C LYS A 480 14.79 18.96 -34.46
N ALA A 481 14.19 19.80 -33.60
CA ALA A 481 13.36 19.34 -32.50
C ALA A 481 12.13 18.54 -33.00
N GLY A 482 11.51 18.98 -34.09
CA GLY A 482 10.42 18.25 -34.75
C GLY A 482 10.85 16.85 -35.23
N LYS A 483 12.03 16.73 -35.85
CA LYS A 483 12.61 15.45 -36.29
C LYS A 483 12.96 14.52 -35.13
N GLU A 484 13.51 15.06 -34.04
CA GLU A 484 13.81 14.29 -32.82
C GLU A 484 12.53 13.76 -32.17
N ASN A 485 11.47 14.57 -32.12
CA ASN A 485 10.18 14.14 -31.59
C ASN A 485 9.57 13.02 -32.46
N ALA A 486 9.61 13.15 -33.78
CA ALA A 486 9.17 12.09 -34.69
C ALA A 486 9.98 10.78 -34.51
N ALA A 487 11.29 10.88 -34.28
CA ALA A 487 12.13 9.72 -34.02
C ALA A 487 11.80 9.04 -32.67
N LEU A 488 11.45 9.81 -31.64
CA LEU A 488 10.98 9.28 -30.35
C LEU A 488 9.65 8.53 -30.49
N TYR A 489 8.70 9.07 -31.27
CA TYR A 489 7.46 8.36 -31.59
C TYR A 489 7.71 7.01 -32.28
N GLN A 490 8.64 6.97 -33.24
CA GLN A 490 9.02 5.72 -33.91
C GLN A 490 9.64 4.70 -32.93
N LYS A 491 10.47 5.16 -31.98
CA LYS A 491 11.04 4.29 -30.94
C LYS A 491 9.97 3.74 -29.98
N MET A 492 8.97 4.54 -29.64
CA MET A 492 7.85 4.10 -28.81
C MET A 492 7.05 2.99 -29.51
N VAL A 493 6.76 3.15 -30.80
CA VAL A 493 6.10 2.11 -31.61
C VAL A 493 6.94 0.84 -31.72
N GLN A 494 8.26 1.00 -31.88
CA GLN A 494 9.19 -0.13 -31.98
C GLN A 494 9.30 -0.92 -30.66
N THR A 495 9.37 -0.22 -29.52
CA THR A 495 9.38 -0.86 -28.19
C THR A 495 8.05 -1.55 -27.87
N GLU A 496 6.93 -0.99 -28.33
CA GLU A 496 5.62 -1.64 -28.24
C GLU A 496 5.56 -2.94 -29.06
N LYS A 497 6.17 -2.96 -30.25
CA LYS A 497 6.31 -4.16 -31.08
C LYS A 497 7.21 -5.22 -30.44
N GLU A 498 8.32 -4.82 -29.83
CA GLU A 498 9.22 -5.71 -29.10
C GLU A 498 8.52 -6.33 -27.87
N LEU A 499 7.67 -5.56 -27.18
CA LEU A 499 6.83 -6.06 -26.09
C LEU A 499 5.81 -7.11 -26.58
N GLU A 500 5.24 -6.92 -27.77
CA GLU A 500 4.32 -7.88 -28.41
C GLU A 500 5.04 -9.16 -28.85
N GLU A 501 6.27 -9.07 -29.37
CA GLU A 501 7.08 -10.25 -29.73
C GLU A 501 7.48 -11.10 -28.50
N VAL A 502 7.78 -10.45 -27.37
CA VAL A 502 8.02 -11.13 -26.07
C VAL A 502 6.76 -11.83 -25.54
N ARG A 503 5.57 -11.35 -25.90
CA ARG A 503 4.28 -11.93 -25.51
C ARG A 503 3.90 -13.14 -26.37
N VAL A 504 4.20 -13.13 -27.67
CA VAL A 504 3.93 -14.25 -28.58
C VAL A 504 4.81 -15.48 -28.27
N THR A 505 6.01 -15.28 -27.75
CA THR A 505 6.95 -16.37 -27.42
C THR A 505 6.65 -17.09 -26.10
N LYS A 506 5.63 -16.67 -25.34
CA LYS A 506 5.33 -17.21 -24.01
C LYS A 506 3.89 -17.74 -23.85
N ASN A 507 3.36 -18.37 -24.91
CA ASN A 507 1.96 -18.78 -25.01
C ASN A 507 1.71 -20.29 -24.84
N ASP A 508 2.39 -20.92 -23.87
CA ASP A 508 2.08 -22.28 -23.41
C ASP A 508 1.51 -22.27 -21.97
N SER A 509 0.34 -21.65 -21.76
CA SER A 509 -0.60 -22.17 -20.75
C SER A 509 -2.02 -21.64 -20.99
N LYS A 510 -2.98 -22.56 -20.99
CA LYS A 510 -4.41 -22.29 -21.11
C LYS A 510 -4.91 -21.58 -19.87
N ASN A 511 -4.91 -20.24 -19.86
CA ASN A 511 -5.59 -19.47 -18.83
C ASN A 511 -6.66 -18.57 -19.45
N TRP A 512 -7.93 -18.97 -19.27
CA TRP A 512 -9.12 -18.33 -19.84
C TRP A 512 -9.29 -16.87 -19.38
N ASP A 513 -8.79 -16.53 -18.20
CA ASP A 513 -8.79 -15.15 -17.69
C ASP A 513 -7.79 -14.24 -18.42
N VAL A 514 -6.69 -14.80 -18.93
CA VAL A 514 -5.74 -14.05 -19.77
C VAL A 514 -6.38 -13.74 -21.13
N GLN A 515 -7.14 -14.65 -21.72
CA GLN A 515 -7.87 -14.38 -22.98
C GLN A 515 -8.93 -13.30 -22.81
N LYS A 516 -9.68 -13.32 -21.70
CA LYS A 516 -10.72 -12.32 -21.43
C LYS A 516 -10.13 -10.95 -21.09
N ALA A 517 -9.05 -10.91 -20.30
CA ALA A 517 -8.30 -9.69 -20.03
C ALA A 517 -7.61 -9.17 -21.31
N THR A 518 -7.11 -10.06 -22.16
CA THR A 518 -6.54 -9.75 -23.47
C THR A 518 -7.57 -9.14 -24.40
N SER A 519 -8.76 -9.73 -24.52
CA SER A 519 -9.82 -9.17 -25.38
C SER A 519 -10.26 -7.79 -24.93
N ARG A 520 -10.36 -7.56 -23.61
CA ARG A 520 -10.66 -6.23 -23.04
C ARG A 520 -9.54 -5.23 -23.28
N TYR A 521 -8.28 -5.68 -23.20
CA TYR A 521 -7.12 -4.86 -23.50
C TYR A 521 -7.04 -4.51 -25.00
N GLU A 522 -7.27 -5.48 -25.89
CA GLU A 522 -7.33 -5.26 -27.34
C GLU A 522 -8.46 -4.30 -27.74
N GLU A 523 -9.62 -4.39 -27.07
CA GLU A 523 -10.74 -3.48 -27.29
C GLU A 523 -10.43 -2.06 -26.76
N ALA A 524 -9.81 -1.96 -25.59
CA ALA A 524 -9.31 -0.69 -25.07
C ALA A 524 -8.22 -0.09 -25.98
N GLN A 525 -7.33 -0.90 -26.55
CA GLN A 525 -6.30 -0.47 -27.50
C GLN A 525 -6.88 0.03 -28.82
N ARG A 526 -7.93 -0.63 -29.35
CA ARG A 526 -8.66 -0.12 -30.52
C ARG A 526 -9.33 1.21 -30.22
N GLU A 527 -9.89 1.37 -29.03
CA GLU A 527 -10.53 2.61 -28.63
C GLU A 527 -9.50 3.73 -28.41
N ILE A 528 -8.33 3.45 -27.83
CA ILE A 528 -7.22 4.40 -27.74
C ILE A 528 -6.75 4.84 -29.12
N ARG A 529 -6.60 3.92 -30.09
CA ARG A 529 -6.25 4.30 -31.49
C ARG A 529 -7.34 5.13 -32.15
N ARG A 530 -8.60 4.81 -31.91
CA ARG A 530 -9.74 5.58 -32.41
C ARG A 530 -9.73 7.00 -31.84
N LEU A 531 -9.50 7.14 -30.54
CA LEU A 531 -9.38 8.42 -29.85
C LEU A 531 -8.14 9.19 -30.33
N ALA A 532 -7.00 8.53 -30.53
CA ALA A 532 -5.79 9.15 -31.07
C ALA A 532 -6.04 9.70 -32.49
N MET A 533 -6.71 8.93 -33.35
CA MET A 533 -7.10 9.36 -34.69
C MET A 533 -8.14 10.49 -34.64
N HIS A 534 -9.06 10.47 -33.66
CA HIS A 534 -10.01 11.56 -33.43
C HIS A 534 -9.31 12.84 -32.98
N VAL A 535 -8.30 12.74 -32.10
CA VAL A 535 -7.46 13.87 -31.66
C VAL A 535 -6.62 14.40 -32.81
N GLU A 536 -6.03 13.55 -33.65
CA GLU A 536 -5.27 13.97 -34.83
C GLU A 536 -6.17 14.67 -35.85
N ASN A 537 -7.36 14.13 -36.12
CA ASN A 537 -8.35 14.76 -36.99
C ASN A 537 -8.86 16.07 -36.39
N SER A 538 -9.09 16.15 -35.08
CA SER A 538 -9.45 17.38 -34.39
C SER A 538 -8.33 18.43 -34.43
N LYS A 539 -7.06 18.02 -34.33
CA LYS A 539 -5.91 18.93 -34.53
C LYS A 539 -5.82 19.44 -35.97
N LYS A 540 -6.02 18.56 -36.97
CA LYS A 540 -6.08 18.99 -38.37
C LYS A 540 -7.24 19.95 -38.61
N GLN A 541 -8.40 19.67 -38.01
CA GLN A 541 -9.55 20.56 -38.05
C GLN A 541 -9.25 21.92 -37.40
N CYS A 542 -8.56 21.93 -36.25
CA CYS A 542 -8.14 23.16 -35.57
C CYS A 542 -7.11 23.96 -36.40
N GLU A 543 -6.17 23.31 -37.08
CA GLU A 543 -5.23 23.99 -37.98
C GLU A 543 -5.93 24.54 -39.23
N ILE A 544 -6.92 23.83 -39.77
CA ILE A 544 -7.75 24.32 -40.89
C ILE A 544 -8.60 25.51 -40.44
N GLU A 545 -9.28 25.41 -39.30
CA GLU A 545 -10.08 26.50 -38.72
C GLU A 545 -9.21 27.70 -38.36
N LYS A 546 -7.99 27.47 -37.84
CA LYS A 546 -7.01 28.53 -37.61
C LYS A 546 -6.59 29.18 -38.92
N ALA A 547 -6.29 28.41 -39.96
CA ALA A 547 -5.95 28.95 -41.28
C ALA A 547 -7.13 29.71 -41.90
N GLU A 548 -8.36 29.23 -41.73
CA GLU A 548 -9.59 29.90 -42.18
C GLU A 548 -9.85 31.19 -41.38
N ILE A 549 -9.66 31.17 -40.07
CA ILE A 549 -9.74 32.35 -39.19
C ILE A 549 -8.62 33.34 -39.53
N GLU A 550 -7.39 32.89 -39.79
CA GLU A 550 -6.29 33.73 -40.25
C GLU A 550 -6.59 34.31 -41.62
N GLN A 551 -7.24 33.57 -42.52
CA GLN A 551 -7.70 34.06 -43.81
C GLN A 551 -8.87 35.05 -43.65
N LEU A 552 -9.78 34.86 -42.69
CA LEU A 552 -10.86 35.80 -42.39
C LEU A 552 -10.36 37.07 -41.68
N LEU A 553 -9.34 36.96 -40.83
CA LEU A 553 -8.73 38.07 -40.07
C LEU A 553 -7.65 38.82 -40.86
N PHE A 554 -6.99 38.16 -41.82
CA PHE A 554 -5.84 38.69 -42.56
C PHE A 554 -5.92 38.50 -44.09
N ASP A 555 -7.10 38.26 -44.69
CA ASP A 555 -7.29 38.52 -46.12
C ASP A 555 -7.21 40.04 -46.34
N PRO A 556 -6.18 40.56 -47.04
CA PRO A 556 -6.03 42.00 -47.26
C PRO A 556 -7.26 42.63 -47.94
N LYS A 557 -8.10 41.83 -48.62
CA LYS A 557 -9.37 42.31 -49.19
C LYS A 557 -10.50 42.45 -48.18
N ILE A 558 -10.52 41.69 -47.08
CA ILE A 558 -11.53 41.81 -46.02
C ILE A 558 -11.11 42.89 -45.02
N THR A 559 -9.81 42.97 -44.68
CA THR A 559 -9.30 44.00 -43.76
C THR A 559 -9.41 45.41 -44.35
N GLU A 560 -9.19 45.61 -45.66
CA GLU A 560 -9.46 46.90 -46.31
C GLU A 560 -10.95 47.23 -46.40
N LYS A 561 -11.82 46.24 -46.65
CA LYS A 561 -13.25 46.46 -46.86
C LYS A 561 -14.02 46.75 -45.56
N GLU A 562 -13.72 46.05 -44.47
CA GLU A 562 -14.31 46.35 -43.15
C GLU A 562 -13.77 47.66 -42.56
N GLN A 563 -12.48 47.97 -42.78
CA GLN A 563 -11.92 49.25 -42.34
C GLN A 563 -12.52 50.41 -43.14
N GLN A 564 -12.73 50.27 -44.46
CA GLN A 564 -13.44 51.27 -45.28
C GLN A 564 -14.92 51.41 -44.90
N GLN A 565 -15.61 50.31 -44.57
CA GLN A 565 -17.00 50.38 -44.10
C GLN A 565 -17.12 51.03 -42.71
N LYS A 566 -16.19 50.74 -41.79
CA LYS A 566 -16.12 51.44 -40.50
C LYS A 566 -15.75 52.91 -40.66
N LEU A 567 -14.85 53.25 -41.57
CA LEU A 567 -14.50 54.65 -41.87
C LEU A 567 -15.72 55.39 -42.44
N SER A 568 -16.41 54.81 -43.43
CA SER A 568 -17.62 55.38 -44.01
C SER A 568 -18.78 55.49 -43.00
N ALA A 569 -18.93 54.52 -42.09
CA ALA A 569 -19.91 54.59 -41.01
C ALA A 569 -19.54 55.63 -39.95
N LEU A 570 -18.24 55.83 -39.67
CA LEU A 570 -17.75 56.87 -38.77
C LEU A 570 -17.89 58.26 -39.41
N GLU A 571 -17.64 58.41 -40.70
CA GLU A 571 -17.92 59.63 -41.48
C GLU A 571 -19.43 59.94 -41.50
N GLY A 572 -20.27 58.91 -41.64
CA GLY A 572 -21.72 59.01 -41.49
C GLY A 572 -22.16 59.47 -40.10
N LYS A 573 -21.59 58.89 -39.04
CA LYS A 573 -21.85 59.33 -37.65
C LYS A 573 -21.35 60.74 -37.38
N ILE A 574 -20.21 61.14 -37.93
CA ILE A 574 -19.69 62.50 -37.79
C ILE A 574 -20.60 63.50 -38.51
N THR A 575 -21.12 63.16 -39.70
CA THR A 575 -22.07 64.03 -40.42
C THR A 575 -23.43 64.10 -39.73
N GLU A 576 -23.91 63.00 -39.15
CA GLU A 576 -25.14 62.96 -38.36
C GLU A 576 -25.00 63.72 -37.03
N LEU A 577 -23.88 63.56 -36.32
CA LEU A 577 -23.57 64.33 -35.11
C LEU A 577 -23.37 65.82 -35.42
N ASN A 578 -22.76 66.18 -36.56
CA ASN A 578 -22.65 67.58 -36.98
C ASN A 578 -24.02 68.17 -37.33
N LYS A 579 -24.91 67.42 -37.98
CA LYS A 579 -26.30 67.86 -38.22
C LYS A 579 -27.07 68.00 -36.91
N ALA A 580 -26.90 67.08 -35.96
CA ALA A 580 -27.50 67.16 -34.64
C ALA A 580 -26.94 68.34 -33.84
N GLN A 581 -25.63 68.61 -33.94
CA GLN A 581 -24.98 69.77 -33.33
C GLN A 581 -25.52 71.07 -33.94
N GLN A 582 -25.64 71.17 -35.26
CA GLN A 582 -26.25 72.33 -35.93
C GLN A 582 -27.73 72.52 -35.56
N SER A 583 -28.50 71.43 -35.41
CA SER A 583 -29.89 71.50 -34.94
C SER A 583 -29.98 71.93 -33.48
N CYS A 584 -29.04 71.51 -32.64
CA CYS A 584 -28.96 71.92 -31.24
C CYS A 584 -28.54 73.39 -31.12
N GLU A 585 -27.59 73.84 -31.94
CA GLU A 585 -27.20 75.25 -32.07
C GLU A 585 -28.34 76.13 -32.59
N ALA A 586 -29.14 75.63 -33.54
CA ALA A 586 -30.35 76.30 -34.02
C ALA A 586 -31.43 76.41 -32.92
N GLN A 587 -31.66 75.34 -32.14
CA GLN A 587 -32.57 75.38 -30.99
C GLN A 587 -32.07 76.31 -29.88
N VAL A 588 -30.76 76.38 -29.64
CA VAL A 588 -30.16 77.33 -28.68
C VAL A 588 -30.29 78.77 -29.19
N ALA A 589 -30.20 79.00 -30.50
CA ALA A 589 -30.45 80.32 -31.10
C ALA A 589 -31.93 80.72 -31.00
N GLU A 590 -32.85 79.78 -31.22
CA GLU A 590 -34.30 79.99 -31.09
C GLU A 590 -34.71 80.23 -29.63
N LEU A 591 -34.21 79.42 -28.69
CA LEU A 591 -34.40 79.64 -27.25
C LEU A 591 -33.77 80.95 -26.77
N ASN A 592 -32.66 81.40 -27.36
CA ASN A 592 -32.09 82.73 -27.07
C ASN A 592 -32.93 83.87 -27.67
N ALA A 593 -33.55 83.67 -28.83
CA ALA A 593 -34.51 84.61 -29.41
C ALA A 593 -35.79 84.70 -28.57
N GLU A 594 -36.31 83.58 -28.08
CA GLU A 594 -37.43 83.53 -27.15
C GLU A 594 -37.07 84.12 -25.78
N ALA A 595 -35.86 83.88 -25.26
CA ALA A 595 -35.39 84.45 -24.01
C ALA A 595 -35.17 85.98 -24.10
N SER A 596 -34.79 86.49 -25.28
CA SER A 596 -34.68 87.93 -25.53
C SER A 596 -36.04 88.59 -25.76
N ALA A 597 -36.99 87.89 -26.37
CA ALA A 597 -38.41 88.30 -26.43
C ALA A 597 -39.07 88.30 -25.04
N MET A 598 -38.82 87.28 -24.21
CA MET A 598 -39.24 87.23 -22.80
C MET A 598 -38.57 88.31 -21.95
N LYS A 599 -37.31 88.70 -22.23
CA LYS A 599 -36.66 89.84 -21.58
C LYS A 599 -37.31 91.18 -21.95
N MET A 600 -37.71 91.38 -23.21
CA MET A 600 -38.43 92.59 -23.62
C MET A 600 -39.86 92.65 -23.03
N ALA A 601 -40.54 91.51 -22.93
CA ALA A 601 -41.82 91.39 -22.23
C ALA A 601 -41.68 91.55 -20.70
N ALA A 602 -40.59 91.06 -20.11
CA ALA A 602 -40.30 91.20 -18.67
C ALA A 602 -39.89 92.61 -18.27
N ILE A 603 -39.30 93.41 -19.18
CA ILE A 603 -39.05 94.84 -18.95
C ILE A 603 -40.37 95.63 -18.97
N GLN A 604 -41.31 95.29 -19.87
CA GLN A 604 -42.67 95.84 -19.86
C GLN A 604 -43.52 95.37 -18.66
N ALA A 605 -43.27 94.17 -18.13
CA ALA A 605 -43.95 93.65 -16.94
C ALA A 605 -43.36 94.15 -15.60
N LYS A 606 -42.10 94.59 -15.59
CA LYS A 606 -41.42 95.13 -14.38
C LYS A 606 -41.78 96.59 -14.07
N GLU A 607 -42.41 97.29 -15.01
CA GLU A 607 -43.03 98.60 -14.80
C GLU A 607 -44.42 98.51 -14.12
N ILE A 608 -44.99 97.30 -14.01
CA ILE A 608 -46.35 97.07 -13.48
C ILE A 608 -46.35 96.36 -12.10
N ALA A 609 -45.23 95.80 -11.63
CA ALA A 609 -45.19 94.94 -10.43
C ALA A 609 -44.41 95.51 -9.21
N GLN A 610 -44.33 96.84 -9.04
CA GLN A 610 -43.91 97.50 -7.79
C GLN A 610 -45.04 97.59 -6.74
N ILE A 611 -45.78 96.50 -6.50
CA ILE A 611 -46.74 96.43 -5.39
C ILE A 611 -46.52 95.14 -4.60
N GLN A 612 -45.87 95.35 -3.44
CA GLN A 612 -45.88 94.57 -2.20
C GLN A 612 -45.07 93.25 -2.02
N PRO A 613 -44.52 93.02 -0.80
CA PRO A 613 -43.50 92.00 -0.53
C PRO A 613 -43.96 90.87 0.43
N ALA A 614 -43.22 89.76 0.49
CA ALA A 614 -42.51 89.27 1.69
C ALA A 614 -42.29 87.74 1.74
N ALA A 615 -41.09 87.37 2.22
CA ALA A 615 -40.69 86.17 2.99
C ALA A 615 -40.78 84.78 2.30
N GLY A 616 -39.86 83.82 2.46
CA GLY A 616 -38.64 83.71 3.27
C GLY A 616 -38.33 82.22 3.54
N MET A 617 -37.04 81.84 3.45
CA MET A 617 -36.35 80.72 4.15
C MET A 617 -36.82 79.27 3.87
N ALA A 618 -36.05 78.19 3.94
CA ALA A 618 -34.62 77.86 4.00
C ALA A 618 -34.51 76.31 3.89
N ALA A 619 -33.36 75.79 3.46
CA ALA A 619 -32.96 74.37 3.57
C ALA A 619 -32.51 74.01 5.02
N PRO A 620 -32.28 72.73 5.40
CA PRO A 620 -30.93 72.15 5.27
C PRO A 620 -30.83 70.58 5.21
N ALA A 621 -29.59 70.10 5.41
CA ALA A 621 -28.87 68.89 4.99
C ALA A 621 -28.88 67.61 5.90
N VAL A 622 -28.64 66.45 5.26
CA VAL A 622 -27.63 65.35 5.46
C VAL A 622 -27.45 64.54 6.79
N ALA A 623 -27.42 63.19 6.59
CA ALA A 623 -26.71 62.05 7.25
C ALA A 623 -27.16 61.44 8.60
N LYS A 624 -27.33 60.10 8.67
CA LYS A 624 -26.32 59.06 9.10
C LYS A 624 -26.98 57.66 9.31
N ALA A 625 -26.20 56.57 9.20
CA ALA A 625 -26.45 55.19 9.69
C ALA A 625 -25.44 54.86 10.84
N PRO A 626 -25.38 53.68 11.53
CA PRO A 626 -26.05 52.35 11.36
C PRO A 626 -26.49 51.63 12.70
N GLU A 627 -26.97 50.36 12.67
CA GLU A 627 -26.46 49.13 13.39
C GLU A 627 -27.48 47.96 13.70
N THR A 628 -26.94 46.70 13.74
CA THR A 628 -27.39 45.41 14.36
C THR A 628 -28.31 44.37 13.65
N VAL A 629 -27.74 43.33 13.02
CA VAL A 629 -28.33 41.96 12.84
C VAL A 629 -27.20 40.91 12.65
N ALA A 630 -26.76 40.18 13.68
CA ALA A 630 -25.76 39.09 13.49
C ALA A 630 -25.82 37.91 14.48
N ALA A 631 -26.48 38.03 15.64
CA ALA A 631 -26.40 37.01 16.69
C ALA A 631 -27.30 35.76 16.47
N THR A 632 -28.40 35.86 15.72
CA THR A 632 -29.41 34.79 15.61
C THR A 632 -29.11 33.68 14.60
N LYS A 633 -28.16 33.86 13.67
CA LYS A 633 -27.80 32.83 12.65
C LYS A 633 -26.81 31.77 13.14
N MET A 634 -26.15 32.02 14.28
CA MET A 634 -25.01 31.22 14.75
C MET A 634 -25.47 29.97 15.54
N GLU A 635 -26.56 30.07 16.30
CA GLU A 635 -27.10 28.98 17.13
C GLU A 635 -27.75 27.87 16.29
N ASP A 636 -28.54 28.20 15.26
CA ASP A 636 -29.23 27.23 14.38
C ASP A 636 -28.27 26.27 13.66
N ARG A 637 -27.06 26.73 13.32
CA ARG A 637 -26.06 25.92 12.59
C ARG A 637 -25.32 24.93 13.50
N SER A 638 -25.13 25.26 14.77
CA SER A 638 -24.57 24.32 15.75
C SER A 638 -25.51 23.13 15.95
N ILE A 639 -26.83 23.36 15.93
CA ILE A 639 -27.86 22.32 16.05
C ILE A 639 -27.85 21.38 14.84
N ALA A 640 -27.71 21.92 13.62
CA ALA A 640 -27.60 21.13 12.40
C ALA A 640 -26.35 20.22 12.39
N LEU A 641 -25.19 20.74 12.82
CA LEU A 641 -23.97 19.95 12.94
C LEU A 641 -24.14 18.81 13.97
N ILE A 642 -24.75 19.08 15.12
CA ILE A 642 -25.02 18.05 16.14
C ILE A 642 -25.90 16.94 15.57
N SER A 643 -26.86 17.25 14.71
CA SER A 643 -27.68 16.23 14.03
C SER A 643 -26.84 15.34 13.11
N VAL A 644 -26.02 15.94 12.25
CA VAL A 644 -25.13 15.20 11.33
C VAL A 644 -24.17 14.28 12.09
N LEU A 645 -23.61 14.76 13.21
CA LEU A 645 -22.69 13.97 14.03
C LEU A 645 -23.38 12.83 14.77
N LYS A 646 -24.62 13.02 15.22
CA LYS A 646 -25.45 11.95 15.82
C LYS A 646 -25.81 10.88 14.79
N ASP A 647 -26.24 11.29 13.59
CA ASP A 647 -26.56 10.36 12.50
C ASP A 647 -25.32 9.56 12.06
N ALA A 648 -24.12 10.13 12.23
CA ALA A 648 -22.84 9.46 11.99
C ALA A 648 -22.38 8.54 13.14
N ASN A 649 -23.17 8.37 14.21
CA ASN A 649 -22.81 7.58 15.41
C ASN A 649 -21.51 8.04 16.09
N LEU A 650 -21.20 9.34 16.02
CA LEU A 650 -20.07 9.95 16.71
C LEU A 650 -20.56 10.53 18.04
N GLU A 651 -20.48 9.75 19.11
CA GLU A 651 -20.79 10.24 20.46
C GLU A 651 -19.83 11.38 20.86
N MET A 652 -20.36 12.59 20.99
CA MET A 652 -19.58 13.75 21.42
C MET A 652 -19.39 13.69 22.94
N ASN A 653 -18.14 13.54 23.39
CA ASN A 653 -17.81 13.54 24.82
C ASN A 653 -17.49 14.96 25.34
N THR A 654 -17.55 15.97 24.47
CA THR A 654 -17.17 17.36 24.75
C THR A 654 -18.06 18.34 24.00
N GLU A 655 -18.25 19.53 24.55
CA GLU A 655 -18.94 20.65 23.88
C GLU A 655 -18.19 21.10 22.62
N LEU A 656 -18.93 21.58 21.61
CA LEU A 656 -18.36 22.15 20.39
C LEU A 656 -17.53 23.39 20.72
N LYS A 657 -16.28 23.42 20.26
CA LYS A 657 -15.37 24.56 20.43
C LYS A 657 -15.19 25.32 19.12
N ASN A 658 -15.34 26.64 19.16
CA ASN A 658 -15.06 27.49 17.99
C ASN A 658 -13.60 27.34 17.54
N ILE A 659 -13.41 27.26 16.22
CA ILE A 659 -12.09 27.25 15.58
C ILE A 659 -11.73 28.70 15.22
N ASN A 660 -10.70 29.23 15.86
CA ASN A 660 -10.20 30.58 15.60
C ASN A 660 -8.96 30.61 14.69
N GLN A 661 -8.41 29.43 14.36
CA GLN A 661 -7.26 29.26 13.46
C GLN A 661 -7.59 28.13 12.49
N PRO A 662 -8.30 28.43 11.39
CA PRO A 662 -8.62 27.43 10.37
C PRO A 662 -7.41 27.12 9.50
N LEU A 663 -7.52 26.08 8.68
CA LEU A 663 -6.56 25.83 7.61
C LEU A 663 -6.60 26.98 6.60
N ASN A 664 -5.43 27.46 6.18
CA ASN A 664 -5.35 28.51 5.15
C ASN A 664 -5.48 27.90 3.75
N VAL A 665 -6.68 27.98 3.18
CA VAL A 665 -6.99 27.46 1.85
C VAL A 665 -6.97 28.63 0.86
N ALA A 666 -6.13 28.53 -0.18
CA ALA A 666 -6.00 29.58 -1.19
C ALA A 666 -7.36 29.90 -1.82
N ASP A 667 -7.64 31.19 -2.04
CA ASP A 667 -8.87 31.71 -2.66
C ASP A 667 -10.19 31.37 -1.95
N ALA A 668 -10.12 30.88 -0.70
CA ALA A 668 -11.27 30.61 0.17
C ALA A 668 -11.21 31.46 1.44
N SER A 669 -12.35 32.04 1.86
CA SER A 669 -12.45 32.85 3.08
C SER A 669 -13.16 32.09 4.19
N PHE A 670 -12.48 31.79 5.29
CA PHE A 670 -13.11 31.11 6.43
C PHE A 670 -14.26 31.94 7.02
N GLU A 671 -15.44 31.34 7.18
CA GLU A 671 -16.62 31.96 7.77
C GLU A 671 -16.80 31.54 9.24
N GLN A 672 -16.77 30.23 9.49
CA GLN A 672 -17.03 29.65 10.82
C GLN A 672 -16.52 28.22 10.90
N GLY A 673 -16.25 27.74 12.11
CA GLY A 673 -15.87 26.35 12.31
C GLY A 673 -15.93 25.91 13.76
N TYR A 674 -16.14 24.61 13.95
CA TYR A 674 -16.27 23.97 15.25
C TYR A 674 -15.35 22.75 15.32
N SER A 675 -14.77 22.49 16.49
CA SER A 675 -13.97 21.30 16.78
C SER A 675 -14.58 20.54 17.95
N TRP A 676 -14.41 19.23 17.94
CA TRP A 676 -14.86 18.34 19.01
C TRP A 676 -13.91 17.16 19.19
N LYS A 677 -14.07 16.44 20.30
CA LYS A 677 -13.41 15.16 20.55
C LYS A 677 -14.43 14.07 20.84
N SER A 678 -14.23 12.91 20.21
CA SER A 678 -15.00 11.68 20.42
C SER A 678 -14.01 10.53 20.69
N GLY A 679 -13.81 10.19 21.96
CA GLY A 679 -12.78 9.24 22.38
C GLY A 679 -11.37 9.66 21.93
N LYS A 680 -10.73 8.86 21.08
CA LYS A 680 -9.40 9.12 20.49
C LYS A 680 -9.45 9.91 19.17
N ILE A 681 -10.63 10.12 18.60
CA ILE A 681 -10.83 10.82 17.34
C ILE A 681 -11.06 12.31 17.64
N THR A 682 -10.35 13.17 16.92
CA THR A 682 -10.60 14.62 16.93
C THR A 682 -11.31 14.99 15.64
N GLY A 683 -12.42 15.70 15.73
CA GLY A 683 -13.19 16.16 14.58
C GLY A 683 -13.16 17.68 14.45
N SER A 684 -13.23 18.18 13.22
CA SER A 684 -13.58 19.57 12.94
C SER A 684 -14.60 19.68 11.82
N TYR A 685 -15.34 20.78 11.87
CA TYR A 685 -16.21 21.27 10.83
C TYR A 685 -15.77 22.70 10.51
N GLU A 686 -15.51 22.98 9.25
CA GLU A 686 -14.98 24.27 8.78
C GLU A 686 -15.79 24.71 7.56
N ARG A 687 -16.31 25.93 7.58
CA ARG A 687 -17.03 26.52 6.45
C ARG A 687 -16.21 27.65 5.85
N PHE A 688 -16.11 27.64 4.53
CA PHE A 688 -15.45 28.67 3.74
C PHE A 688 -16.41 29.27 2.73
N VAL A 689 -16.27 30.56 2.47
CA VAL A 689 -16.86 31.26 1.33
C VAL A 689 -15.90 31.11 0.15
N VAL A 690 -16.40 30.56 -0.95
CA VAL A 690 -15.65 30.26 -2.18
C VAL A 690 -16.32 30.94 -3.39
N LYS A 691 -15.53 31.38 -4.37
CA LYS A 691 -16.04 32.03 -5.60
C LYS A 691 -15.72 31.18 -6.82
N GLY A 692 -16.74 30.53 -7.39
CA GLY A 692 -16.58 29.61 -8.52
C GLY A 692 -15.84 28.32 -8.14
N GLY A 693 -15.49 27.51 -9.14
CA GLY A 693 -14.87 26.19 -8.93
C GLY A 693 -15.86 25.11 -8.46
N ASP A 694 -15.51 23.85 -8.72
CA ASP A 694 -16.27 22.69 -8.24
C ASP A 694 -15.71 22.15 -6.92
N VAL A 695 -16.51 21.31 -6.25
CA VAL A 695 -16.16 20.73 -4.95
C VAL A 695 -14.87 19.90 -4.99
N ALA A 696 -14.52 19.33 -6.15
CA ALA A 696 -13.31 18.53 -6.33
C ALA A 696 -12.06 19.42 -6.38
N SER A 697 -12.13 20.55 -7.08
CA SER A 697 -11.09 21.58 -7.11
C SER A 697 -10.81 22.13 -5.71
N TRP A 698 -11.87 22.46 -4.96
CA TRP A 698 -11.75 22.93 -3.58
C TRP A 698 -11.23 21.87 -2.62
N ALA A 699 -11.64 20.61 -2.77
CA ALA A 699 -11.06 19.50 -2.02
C ALA A 699 -9.55 19.34 -2.30
N GLY A 700 -9.12 19.54 -3.54
CA GLY A 700 -7.70 19.58 -3.93
C GLY A 700 -6.94 20.72 -3.25
N ALA A 701 -7.49 21.94 -3.28
CA ALA A 701 -6.89 23.10 -2.61
C ALA A 701 -6.77 22.91 -1.10
N TYR A 702 -7.81 22.35 -0.45
CA TYR A 702 -7.77 22.04 0.98
C TYR A 702 -6.71 20.97 1.31
N ASN A 703 -6.64 19.90 0.53
CA ASN A 703 -5.65 18.84 0.72
C ASN A 703 -4.21 19.34 0.53
N ASN A 704 -3.99 20.27 -0.41
CA ASN A 704 -2.68 20.91 -0.59
C ASN A 704 -2.30 21.79 0.61
N ALA A 705 -3.27 22.50 1.20
CA ALA A 705 -3.02 23.24 2.44
C ALA A 705 -2.75 22.30 3.62
N LEU A 706 -3.42 21.15 3.67
CA LEU A 706 -3.23 20.14 4.72
C LEU A 706 -1.88 19.43 4.59
N SER A 707 -1.42 19.15 3.37
CA SER A 707 -0.12 18.51 3.13
C SER A 707 1.04 19.38 3.63
N ALA A 708 0.92 20.70 3.58
CA ALA A 708 1.90 21.63 4.14
C ALA A 708 2.06 21.52 5.66
N GLN A 709 1.10 20.90 6.37
CA GLN A 709 1.20 20.61 7.81
C GLN A 709 1.82 19.22 8.10
N CYS A 710 2.05 18.40 7.07
CA CYS A 710 2.66 17.08 7.20
C CYS A 710 4.17 17.18 7.02
N SER A 711 4.93 16.70 8.02
CA SER A 711 6.41 16.66 7.96
C SER A 711 6.96 15.39 7.29
N GLY A 712 6.09 14.47 6.87
CA GLY A 712 6.44 13.20 6.22
C GLY A 712 5.80 13.06 4.84
N ASP A 713 5.67 11.82 4.35
CA ASP A 713 5.03 11.57 3.06
C ASP A 713 3.50 11.70 3.19
N PHE A 714 2.92 12.62 2.44
CA PHE A 714 1.50 12.87 2.43
C PHE A 714 0.82 12.12 1.29
N ALA A 715 -0.14 11.27 1.62
CA ALA A 715 -0.94 10.53 0.66
C ALA A 715 -2.42 10.94 0.75
N VAL A 716 -3.10 10.99 -0.39
CA VAL A 716 -4.54 11.23 -0.49
C VAL A 716 -5.18 10.08 -1.26
N MET A 717 -6.24 9.49 -0.70
CA MET A 717 -7.05 8.46 -1.34
C MET A 717 -8.49 8.96 -1.50
N PRO A 718 -9.01 9.11 -2.73
CA PRO A 718 -10.39 9.54 -2.95
C PRO A 718 -11.40 8.43 -2.56
N SER A 719 -12.57 8.84 -2.07
CA SER A 719 -13.70 7.96 -1.80
C SER A 719 -14.45 7.59 -3.07
N LYS A 720 -15.19 6.47 -3.02
CA LYS A 720 -16.11 6.02 -4.08
C LYS A 720 -17.41 6.85 -4.16
N LYS A 721 -17.69 7.73 -3.19
CA LYS A 721 -18.95 8.50 -3.08
C LYS A 721 -18.87 9.94 -3.59
N ASN A 722 -17.92 10.27 -4.44
CA ASN A 722 -17.83 11.61 -5.01
C ASN A 722 -19.00 11.88 -5.96
N THR A 723 -19.68 13.02 -5.80
CA THR A 723 -20.75 13.55 -6.65
C THR A 723 -20.42 14.98 -7.04
N ALA A 724 -21.26 15.64 -7.85
CA ALA A 724 -21.04 17.02 -8.25
C ALA A 724 -20.98 18.02 -7.07
N SER A 725 -21.64 17.70 -5.95
CA SER A 725 -21.75 18.58 -4.77
C SER A 725 -21.05 18.02 -3.54
N ILE A 726 -20.52 16.79 -3.60
CA ILE A 726 -19.85 16.11 -2.48
C ILE A 726 -18.53 15.50 -2.96
N SER A 727 -17.44 15.81 -2.27
CA SER A 727 -16.16 15.11 -2.44
C SER A 727 -15.74 14.51 -1.09
N ALA A 728 -15.21 13.31 -1.07
CA ALA A 728 -14.72 12.69 0.16
C ALA A 728 -13.38 11.99 -0.12
N ASN A 729 -12.47 12.05 0.84
CA ASN A 729 -11.16 11.42 0.74
C ASN A 729 -10.62 11.03 2.12
N ASP A 730 -9.59 10.19 2.11
CA ASP A 730 -8.75 9.88 3.25
C ASP A 730 -7.35 10.40 2.97
N THR A 731 -6.69 10.94 3.99
CA THR A 731 -5.32 11.40 3.92
C THR A 731 -4.49 10.74 5.00
N ALA A 732 -3.24 10.44 4.68
CA ALA A 732 -2.29 9.86 5.62
C ALA A 732 -0.97 10.64 5.54
N CYS A 733 -0.45 10.99 6.72
CA CYS A 733 0.90 11.51 6.87
C CYS A 733 1.76 10.40 7.46
N VAL A 734 2.58 9.75 6.63
CA VAL A 734 3.47 8.64 7.04
C VAL A 734 4.90 9.13 7.20
N ASN A 735 5.69 8.49 8.06
CA ASN A 735 7.08 8.85 8.38
C ASN A 735 7.32 10.19 9.12
N GLY A 736 6.27 10.84 9.63
CA GLY A 736 6.36 11.97 10.58
C GLY A 736 6.24 11.55 12.06
N ASP A 737 6.37 12.50 13.00
CA ASP A 737 6.49 12.25 14.45
C ASP A 737 5.37 11.39 15.08
N PHE A 738 4.20 11.29 14.45
CA PHE A 738 3.19 10.27 14.77
C PHE A 738 2.38 10.00 13.50
N GLY A 739 2.27 8.74 13.06
CA GLY A 739 1.46 8.39 11.89
C GLY A 739 -0.01 8.73 12.12
N THR A 740 -0.48 9.83 11.52
CA THR A 740 -1.86 10.31 11.61
C THR A 740 -2.59 10.04 10.30
N THR A 741 -3.83 9.59 10.42
CA THR A 741 -4.76 9.44 9.30
C THR A 741 -5.97 10.35 9.53
N THR A 742 -6.48 10.92 8.45
CA THR A 742 -7.57 11.87 8.47
C THR A 742 -8.57 11.54 7.37
N SER A 743 -9.84 11.39 7.71
CA SER A 743 -10.93 11.23 6.75
C SER A 743 -11.71 12.53 6.62
N ILE A 744 -11.98 12.97 5.40
CA ILE A 744 -12.55 14.28 5.11
C ILE A 744 -13.74 14.16 4.15
N VAL A 745 -14.81 14.93 4.42
CA VAL A 745 -15.94 15.15 3.53
C VAL A 745 -16.06 16.64 3.22
N PHE A 746 -16.19 16.94 1.94
CA PHE A 746 -16.39 18.27 1.38
C PHE A 746 -17.78 18.32 0.78
N THR A 747 -18.55 19.36 1.09
CA THR A 747 -19.82 19.63 0.43
C THR A 747 -19.90 21.07 -0.02
N GLN A 748 -20.37 21.31 -1.24
CA GLN A 748 -20.54 22.66 -1.77
C GLN A 748 -22.01 22.98 -1.97
N ASN A 749 -22.46 24.09 -1.41
CA ASN A 749 -23.80 24.64 -1.59
C ASN A 749 -23.71 26.13 -1.95
N GLY A 750 -23.88 26.44 -3.23
CA GLY A 750 -23.65 27.77 -3.77
C GLY A 750 -22.21 28.24 -3.54
N ASP A 751 -22.05 29.40 -2.90
CA ASP A 751 -20.76 30.01 -2.57
C ASP A 751 -20.15 29.49 -1.26
N TYR A 752 -20.72 28.44 -0.65
CA TYR A 752 -20.24 27.88 0.61
C TYR A 752 -19.65 26.49 0.42
N LEU A 753 -18.43 26.30 0.93
CA LEU A 753 -17.76 25.02 1.07
C LEU A 753 -17.75 24.61 2.54
N ASP A 754 -18.39 23.48 2.83
CA ASP A 754 -18.39 22.83 4.13
C ASP A 754 -17.39 21.68 4.15
N VAL A 755 -16.53 21.63 5.16
CA VAL A 755 -15.50 20.63 5.34
C VAL A 755 -15.67 19.94 6.68
N TYR A 756 -15.91 18.63 6.66
CA TYR A 756 -15.98 17.78 7.84
C TYR A 756 -14.72 16.93 7.88
N LYS A 757 -13.89 17.12 8.90
CA LYS A 757 -12.59 16.47 9.07
C LYS A 757 -12.60 15.60 10.32
N LEU A 758 -12.16 14.35 10.20
CA LEU A 758 -11.99 13.42 11.31
C LEU A 758 -10.55 12.91 11.32
N SER A 759 -9.79 13.19 12.37
CA SER A 759 -8.38 12.80 12.50
C SER A 759 -8.18 11.84 13.68
N GLY A 760 -7.31 10.85 13.49
CA GLY A 760 -6.96 9.86 14.51
C GLY A 760 -5.65 9.14 14.21
N SER A 761 -5.38 8.09 14.99
CA SER A 761 -4.22 7.23 14.75
C SER A 761 -4.46 6.30 13.56
N ILE A 762 -3.40 5.78 12.93
CA ILE A 762 -3.52 4.79 11.84
C ILE A 762 -4.37 3.56 12.25
N GLN A 763 -4.36 3.18 13.54
CA GLN A 763 -5.17 2.07 14.05
C GLN A 763 -6.68 2.34 13.99
N ASP A 764 -7.08 3.62 13.94
CA ASP A 764 -8.48 4.05 13.89
C ASP A 764 -8.98 4.27 12.46
N MET A 765 -8.16 3.97 11.43
CA MET A 765 -8.47 4.29 10.03
C MET A 765 -9.82 3.71 9.55
N THR A 766 -10.09 2.44 9.85
CA THR A 766 -11.39 1.81 9.47
C THR A 766 -12.56 2.57 10.07
N LYS A 767 -12.47 2.95 11.35
CA LYS A 767 -13.54 3.70 12.03
C LYS A 767 -13.71 5.10 11.45
N LEU A 768 -12.62 5.75 11.06
CA LEU A 768 -12.64 7.08 10.41
C LEU A 768 -13.29 7.01 9.03
N MET A 769 -12.96 6.00 8.23
CA MET A 769 -13.56 5.76 6.91
C MET A 769 -15.07 5.49 7.02
N ASP A 770 -15.49 4.64 7.96
CA ASP A 770 -16.91 4.35 8.20
C ASP A 770 -17.68 5.60 8.65
N SER A 771 -17.08 6.39 9.55
CA SER A 771 -17.68 7.64 10.05
C SER A 771 -17.80 8.68 8.93
N ARG A 772 -16.77 8.83 8.09
CA ARG A 772 -16.80 9.69 6.91
C ARG A 772 -17.89 9.27 5.94
N GLU A 773 -18.04 7.97 5.70
CA GLU A 773 -19.06 7.43 4.81
C GLU A 773 -20.47 7.72 5.32
N SER A 774 -20.66 7.67 6.64
CA SER A 774 -21.92 8.03 7.29
C SER A 774 -22.19 9.54 7.22
N ILE A 775 -21.17 10.38 7.48
CA ILE A 775 -21.28 11.84 7.32
C ILE A 775 -21.65 12.19 5.88
N ALA A 776 -20.93 11.65 4.89
CA ALA A 776 -21.22 11.87 3.46
C ALA A 776 -22.65 11.46 3.10
N SER A 777 -23.16 10.34 3.66
CA SER A 777 -24.55 9.93 3.47
C SER A 777 -25.56 10.82 4.18
N SER A 778 -25.21 11.42 5.32
CA SER A 778 -26.10 12.31 6.09
C SER A 778 -26.23 13.66 5.40
N VAL A 779 -25.11 14.26 5.01
CA VAL A 779 -25.08 15.56 4.33
C VAL A 779 -25.66 15.48 2.92
N GLY A 780 -25.48 14.34 2.23
CA GLY A 780 -26.10 14.10 0.92
C GLY A 780 -27.62 13.92 0.95
N LYS A 781 -28.25 13.75 2.11
CA LYS A 781 -29.72 13.80 2.24
C LYS A 781 -30.25 15.22 2.40
N SER A 782 -29.39 16.17 2.79
CA SER A 782 -29.73 17.56 3.07
C SER A 782 -29.36 18.55 1.95
N LEU A 783 -28.64 18.07 0.94
CA LEU A 783 -28.36 18.75 -0.33
C LEU A 783 -29.38 18.28 -1.37
#